data_AF-A0A4W2FNV4-F1
#
_entry.id   AF-A0A4W2FNV4-F1
#
_cell.length_a   1.000
_cell.length_b   1.000
_cell.length_c   1.000
_cell.angle_alpha   90.00
_cell.angle_beta   90.00
_cell.angle_gamma   90.00
#
_symmetry.space_group_name_H-M   'P 1'
#
loop_
_entity.id
_entity.type
_entity.pdbx_description
1 polymer ?
#
loop_
_entity_poly.entity_id
_entity_poly.type
_entity_poly.pdbx_seq_one_letter_code
_entity_poly.pdbx_strand_id
1 'polypeptide(L)'
;MAGQPPPWAYTAVLLCALSLGGAIEIPMDPSIQNELSQPPTITKQSVKDHIVDPRDNILIECEAKGNPAPSFHWTRNSKFFNIAKDPRVSMRRRSGTLVIDFRSGGRPEEYEGEYQCFARNKFGTALSNRIRLQVSKSPLWPKENLDPVVVQEGAPLTLQCNPPPGLPSPVIFWMSSSMEPITQDKRVSQGHNGDLYFSNVMLQDMQTDYSCNARFHFTHTIQQKNPFTLKVLTTRGVAERTPSFMYPQGTASSQMVLRGMDLLLECIASGVPTPDIAWYKKGGDLPSDKAKFENFNKALRITNVSEEDSGEYFCLASNKMGSIRHTISVRVKAAPYWLDEPKNLILAPGEDGRLVCRANGNPKPTVQWMVNGEPLQSAPPNPNREVAGDTIIFRDTQISSRAVYQCNTSNEHGYLLANAFVSVLDVPPRMLSPRNQLIRVILYNRTRLDCPFFGSPIPTLRWFKNGQGSNLDGGNYHVYENGSLEIKMIRKEDQGIYTCVATNILGKAENQVRLEVKDPTRIYRMPEDQVAKRGTTVQLECRVKHDPSLKLAVSWLKDDEPLYISNRMKKEEDSLTIFGVAERDQGSYTCVASTELDQDLAKAYLTVLADQATPTNRLAALPKGRPDRPRDLELTDLAERSVRLTWIPGDDNNSPITDYVVQFEEDQFQPGVWHDHSKFPGSVNSAVLRLSPYVNYQFRVIAINEVGSSHPSLPSERYRTSGAPPESNPSDVKGEGTRKNNMEITWTPMNATSAFGPNLRYIVKWRRRETRETWNNVTVWGSRYVVGQTPVYVPYEIRVQAENDFGKGPEPDTVIGYSGEDLPSAPRRFRVRQPNLETINLEWDHPEHPNGILIGYTLKYVAFNGTKVGKQIVENFSPNQTKFTVQRADPVSRYRFSLSARTQVGSGEAVTEESPAPPNEATPTAAPPTSPPTTVGVPGTVSSTDATATAAATEATTVPTVPPVAPTTTATTEATATTASTATTTTTESPATTSRTEIQESAPDEQSIWNVTVLPNSKWANISWKHNFGPGTDFVVEYTDSNHTKKTVPVKAQAQPVQLTDLYPGMTYTLRVYSRDHEGISSAVITFMTSAAYTNNQADIATQGWFIGLMCAIALLVLILLIVCFIKRSRGGKYPVREKKDVPLGPEDPKEEDGSFDYSDEDNKPLQGSQTSLDGTIKQQESDDSLVDYGEGGEGQFNEDGSFIGQYTVKKDKEETEGNESSEATSPVNAIYSLA
;
A
#
# COMPACT_ATOMS: atom_id res chain seq x y z
N MET A 1 -14.69 -57.87 -13.02
CA MET A 1 -15.68 -56.82 -12.69
C MET A 1 -15.11 -55.99 -11.55
N ALA A 2 -15.20 -54.66 -11.61
CA ALA A 2 -14.85 -53.75 -10.51
C ALA A 2 -15.92 -52.65 -10.46
N GLY A 3 -16.44 -52.34 -9.26
CA GLY A 3 -17.55 -51.40 -9.09
C GLY A 3 -17.09 -49.94 -9.02
N GLN A 4 -17.87 -49.02 -9.58
CA GLN A 4 -17.65 -47.58 -9.45
C GLN A 4 -18.16 -47.06 -8.09
N PRO A 5 -17.54 -45.99 -7.54
CA PRO A 5 -18.01 -45.34 -6.30
C PRO A 5 -19.31 -44.52 -6.51
N PRO A 6 -20.08 -44.26 -5.44
CA PRO A 6 -21.35 -43.55 -5.51
C PRO A 6 -21.22 -42.05 -5.88
N PRO A 7 -22.28 -41.43 -6.45
CA PRO A 7 -22.19 -40.13 -7.10
C PRO A 7 -21.80 -38.94 -6.19
N TRP A 8 -21.98 -39.06 -4.87
CA TRP A 8 -21.57 -38.01 -3.92
C TRP A 8 -20.04 -37.85 -3.80
N ALA A 9 -19.26 -38.85 -4.20
CA ALA A 9 -17.80 -38.76 -4.24
C ALA A 9 -17.32 -37.73 -5.30
N TYR A 10 -18.01 -37.61 -6.43
CA TYR A 10 -17.67 -36.65 -7.48
C TYR A 10 -17.93 -35.20 -7.06
N THR A 11 -18.99 -34.95 -6.29
CA THR A 11 -19.26 -33.61 -5.72
C THR A 11 -18.21 -33.16 -4.71
N ALA A 12 -17.61 -34.08 -3.95
CA ALA A 12 -16.51 -33.74 -3.03
C ALA A 12 -15.25 -33.28 -3.78
N VAL A 13 -14.88 -33.95 -4.89
CA VAL A 13 -13.73 -33.55 -5.72
C VAL A 13 -13.98 -32.20 -6.40
N LEU A 14 -15.19 -31.95 -6.91
CA LEU A 14 -15.54 -30.68 -7.55
C LEU A 14 -15.53 -29.49 -6.58
N LEU A 15 -15.92 -29.70 -5.32
CA LEU A 15 -15.89 -28.65 -4.30
C LEU A 15 -14.47 -28.30 -3.83
N CYS A 16 -13.54 -29.26 -3.76
CA CYS A 16 -12.13 -28.98 -3.50
C CYS A 16 -11.41 -28.28 -4.66
N ALA A 17 -11.92 -28.41 -5.90
CA ALA A 17 -11.33 -27.77 -7.08
C ALA A 17 -11.62 -26.25 -7.17
N LEU A 18 -12.62 -25.75 -6.43
CA LEU A 18 -13.06 -24.35 -6.45
C LEU A 18 -12.46 -23.49 -5.31
N SER A 19 -11.63 -24.07 -4.43
CA SER A 19 -11.06 -23.38 -3.26
C SER A 19 -9.57 -23.02 -3.39
N LEU A 20 -9.00 -23.04 -4.60
CA LEU A 20 -7.62 -22.62 -4.87
C LEU A 20 -7.61 -21.62 -6.03
N GLY A 21 -7.42 -20.34 -5.69
CA GLY A 21 -7.35 -19.22 -6.64
C GLY A 21 -6.05 -19.16 -7.46
N GLY A 22 -5.65 -20.27 -8.07
CA GLY A 22 -4.58 -20.28 -9.05
C GLY A 22 -5.01 -19.60 -10.35
N ALA A 23 -4.12 -18.81 -10.96
CA ALA A 23 -4.33 -18.41 -12.35
C ALA A 23 -4.36 -19.67 -13.22
N ILE A 24 -5.35 -19.78 -14.11
CA ILE A 24 -5.40 -20.88 -15.08
C ILE A 24 -4.36 -20.59 -16.17
N GLU A 25 -3.11 -20.96 -15.91
CA GLU A 25 -2.22 -21.36 -16.98
C GLU A 25 -2.90 -22.52 -17.72
N ILE A 26 -3.13 -22.35 -19.03
CA ILE A 26 -3.61 -23.44 -19.86
C ILE A 26 -2.56 -24.57 -19.75
N PRO A 27 -2.94 -25.79 -19.32
CA PRO A 27 -1.97 -26.86 -19.14
C PRO A 27 -1.40 -27.23 -20.51
N MET A 28 -0.19 -26.74 -20.82
CA MET A 28 0.56 -27.18 -21.98
C MET A 28 0.77 -28.69 -21.87
N ASP A 29 0.55 -29.38 -22.98
CA ASP A 29 0.77 -30.82 -23.09
C ASP A 29 2.17 -31.18 -22.52
N PRO A 30 2.29 -32.12 -21.57
CA PRO A 30 3.57 -32.53 -21.01
C PRO A 30 4.57 -33.05 -22.07
N SER A 31 4.14 -33.38 -23.29
CA SER A 31 5.05 -33.62 -24.42
C SER A 31 5.92 -32.39 -24.76
N ILE A 32 5.39 -31.18 -24.62
CA ILE A 32 6.04 -29.91 -25.00
C ILE A 32 7.14 -29.53 -24.00
N GLN A 33 6.99 -29.87 -22.71
CA GLN A 33 7.98 -29.52 -21.68
C GLN A 33 9.36 -30.17 -21.92
N ASN A 34 9.43 -31.27 -22.68
CA ASN A 34 10.69 -31.93 -23.04
C ASN A 34 11.40 -31.32 -24.25
N GLU A 35 10.72 -30.58 -25.15
CA GLU A 35 11.34 -30.03 -26.37
C GLU A 35 12.06 -28.69 -26.14
N LEU A 36 11.69 -27.93 -25.09
CA LEU A 36 12.28 -26.62 -24.80
C LEU A 36 13.66 -26.72 -24.10
N SER A 37 14.66 -27.01 -24.92
CA SER A 37 16.08 -26.81 -24.66
C SER A 37 16.39 -25.35 -24.29
N GLN A 38 16.79 -25.06 -23.04
CA GLN A 38 16.97 -23.67 -22.56
C GLN A 38 18.42 -23.37 -22.15
N PRO A 39 19.03 -22.25 -22.62
CA PRO A 39 20.32 -21.78 -22.14
C PRO A 39 20.24 -21.30 -20.67
N PRO A 40 21.38 -21.17 -19.97
CA PRO A 40 21.39 -20.64 -18.62
C PRO A 40 20.93 -19.18 -18.60
N THR A 41 20.12 -18.82 -17.61
CA THR A 41 19.67 -17.44 -17.34
C THR A 41 19.85 -17.17 -15.85
N ILE A 42 20.60 -16.13 -15.50
CA ILE A 42 20.76 -15.71 -14.10
C ILE A 42 19.41 -15.17 -13.60
N THR A 43 18.86 -15.79 -12.56
CA THR A 43 17.58 -15.40 -11.94
C THR A 43 17.75 -14.69 -10.61
N LYS A 44 18.90 -14.85 -9.94
CA LYS A 44 19.26 -14.10 -8.73
C LYS A 44 20.76 -13.83 -8.71
N GLN A 45 21.15 -12.64 -8.29
CA GLN A 45 22.54 -12.24 -8.10
C GLN A 45 22.63 -11.09 -7.10
N SER A 46 23.79 -10.95 -6.44
CA SER A 46 24.10 -9.74 -5.67
C SER A 46 24.05 -8.50 -6.59
N VAL A 47 23.57 -7.38 -6.05
CA VAL A 47 23.34 -6.12 -6.79
C VAL A 47 24.25 -4.96 -6.37
N LYS A 48 25.13 -5.16 -5.38
CA LYS A 48 26.11 -4.19 -4.89
C LYS A 48 27.37 -4.90 -4.44
N ASP A 49 28.48 -4.16 -4.39
CA ASP A 49 29.71 -4.59 -3.70
C ASP A 49 29.41 -4.88 -2.21
N HIS A 50 30.02 -5.93 -1.69
CA HIS A 50 29.84 -6.40 -0.32
C HIS A 50 30.94 -5.82 0.58
N ILE A 51 30.57 -4.92 1.49
CA ILE A 51 31.38 -4.62 2.67
C ILE A 51 30.83 -5.45 3.82
N VAL A 52 31.66 -6.28 4.44
CA VAL A 52 31.21 -7.30 5.41
C VAL A 52 31.80 -7.06 6.80
N ASP A 53 31.08 -7.49 7.84
CA ASP A 53 31.66 -7.61 9.18
C ASP A 53 32.61 -8.83 9.22
N PRO A 54 33.82 -8.71 9.78
CA PRO A 54 34.75 -9.84 9.89
C PRO A 54 34.25 -11.01 10.78
N ARG A 55 33.12 -10.85 11.48
CA ARG A 55 32.48 -11.89 12.32
C ARG A 55 31.37 -12.67 11.59
N ASP A 56 30.87 -12.16 10.46
CA ASP A 56 29.72 -12.72 9.75
C ASP A 56 30.12 -13.67 8.61
N ASN A 57 29.24 -14.63 8.32
CA ASN A 57 29.38 -15.48 7.13
C ASN A 57 29.04 -14.69 5.86
N ILE A 58 29.86 -14.84 4.82
CA ILE A 58 29.70 -14.09 3.57
C ILE A 58 28.87 -14.92 2.58
N LEU A 59 27.83 -14.31 2.00
CA LEU A 59 26.92 -14.92 1.05
C LEU A 59 26.94 -14.14 -0.28
N ILE A 60 27.59 -14.67 -1.31
CA ILE A 60 27.59 -14.06 -2.64
C ILE A 60 26.57 -14.79 -3.52
N GLU A 61 25.42 -14.16 -3.72
CA GLU A 61 24.28 -14.80 -4.41
C GLU A 61 24.54 -15.01 -5.90
N CYS A 62 24.23 -16.21 -6.38
CA CYS A 62 24.18 -16.58 -7.78
C CYS A 62 23.21 -17.75 -7.97
N GLU A 63 22.05 -17.49 -8.58
CA GLU A 63 21.06 -18.51 -8.91
C GLU A 63 20.70 -18.38 -10.40
N ALA A 64 20.57 -19.51 -11.09
CA ALA A 64 20.27 -19.54 -12.52
C ALA A 64 19.36 -20.71 -12.87
N LYS A 65 18.48 -20.50 -13.85
CA LYS A 65 17.64 -21.53 -14.47
C LYS A 65 18.16 -21.89 -15.86
N GLY A 66 17.82 -23.08 -16.35
CA GLY A 66 18.17 -23.58 -17.68
C GLY A 66 17.82 -25.07 -17.79
N ASN A 67 17.73 -25.58 -19.02
CA ASN A 67 17.43 -26.99 -19.28
C ASN A 67 18.44 -27.56 -20.32
N PRO A 68 19.38 -28.45 -19.94
CA PRO A 68 19.59 -29.01 -18.60
C PRO A 68 19.97 -27.97 -17.53
N ALA A 69 19.80 -28.33 -16.26
CA ALA A 69 20.16 -27.49 -15.13
C ALA A 69 21.65 -27.05 -15.20
N PRO A 70 21.97 -25.77 -14.97
CA PRO A 70 23.33 -25.27 -15.13
C PRO A 70 24.26 -25.75 -14.01
N SER A 71 25.52 -26.02 -14.37
CA SER A 71 26.63 -26.08 -13.42
C SER A 71 27.17 -24.66 -13.18
N PHE A 72 27.79 -24.46 -12.02
CA PHE A 72 28.28 -23.14 -11.60
C PHE A 72 29.77 -23.18 -11.33
N HIS A 73 30.46 -22.11 -11.72
CA HIS A 73 31.84 -21.85 -11.33
C HIS A 73 32.05 -20.38 -11.03
N TRP A 74 33.09 -20.07 -10.25
CA TRP A 74 33.42 -18.71 -9.84
C TRP A 74 34.82 -18.33 -10.32
N THR A 75 34.98 -17.04 -10.59
CA THR A 75 36.30 -16.40 -10.66
C THR A 75 36.47 -15.43 -9.50
N ARG A 76 37.72 -15.21 -9.09
CA ARG A 76 38.15 -14.19 -8.14
C ARG A 76 39.32 -13.42 -8.73
N ASN A 77 39.23 -12.10 -8.79
CA ASN A 77 40.18 -11.21 -9.48
C ASN A 77 40.46 -11.68 -10.93
N SER A 78 39.38 -12.01 -11.66
CA SER A 78 39.37 -12.56 -13.02
C SER A 78 40.17 -13.87 -13.23
N LYS A 79 40.45 -14.63 -12.15
CA LYS A 79 41.08 -15.97 -12.22
C LYS A 79 40.15 -17.04 -11.64
N PHE A 80 40.18 -18.26 -12.16
CA PHE A 80 39.35 -19.36 -11.68
C PHE A 80 39.53 -19.59 -10.16
N PHE A 81 38.42 -19.59 -9.41
CA PHE A 81 38.40 -19.75 -7.97
C PHE A 81 38.01 -21.18 -7.61
N ASN A 82 39.00 -22.01 -7.30
CA ASN A 82 38.79 -23.42 -6.97
C ASN A 82 38.28 -23.58 -5.52
N ILE A 83 36.95 -23.58 -5.38
CA ILE A 83 36.23 -23.73 -4.10
C ILE A 83 36.70 -24.97 -3.33
N ALA A 84 36.92 -26.11 -4.01
CA ALA A 84 37.29 -27.36 -3.38
C ALA A 84 38.70 -27.38 -2.75
N LYS A 85 39.48 -26.30 -2.87
CA LYS A 85 40.77 -26.14 -2.18
C LYS A 85 40.68 -25.45 -0.81
N ASP A 86 39.54 -24.89 -0.44
CA ASP A 86 39.37 -24.21 0.85
C ASP A 86 38.11 -24.74 1.57
N PRO A 87 38.25 -25.49 2.68
CA PRO A 87 37.12 -26.11 3.37
C PRO A 87 36.17 -25.10 4.03
N ARG A 88 36.56 -23.82 4.10
CA ARG A 88 35.74 -22.71 4.62
C ARG A 88 34.78 -22.16 3.55
N VAL A 89 35.00 -22.52 2.29
CA VAL A 89 34.20 -22.07 1.14
C VAL A 89 33.31 -23.22 0.65
N SER A 90 32.02 -22.96 0.48
CA SER A 90 31.08 -23.92 -0.08
C SER A 90 30.09 -23.25 -1.04
N MET A 91 29.29 -24.06 -1.73
CA MET A 91 28.26 -23.59 -2.64
C MET A 91 26.92 -24.18 -2.23
N ARG A 92 25.89 -23.34 -2.08
CA ARG A 92 24.58 -23.75 -1.55
C ARG A 92 23.91 -24.76 -2.49
N ARG A 93 23.43 -25.88 -1.93
CA ARG A 93 22.84 -27.02 -2.68
C ARG A 93 21.86 -26.56 -3.76
N ARG A 94 22.03 -27.08 -5.00
CA ARG A 94 21.23 -26.76 -6.20
C ARG A 94 21.26 -25.28 -6.64
N SER A 95 22.27 -24.51 -6.26
CA SER A 95 22.49 -23.12 -6.71
C SER A 95 23.97 -22.83 -6.97
N GLY A 96 24.27 -21.66 -7.53
CA GLY A 96 25.64 -21.14 -7.65
C GLY A 96 26.10 -20.30 -6.45
N THR A 97 25.21 -20.00 -5.51
CA THR A 97 25.44 -19.07 -4.40
C THR A 97 26.60 -19.53 -3.52
N LEU A 98 27.61 -18.68 -3.42
CA LEU A 98 28.84 -18.91 -2.68
C LEU A 98 28.62 -18.59 -1.20
N VAL A 99 29.10 -19.47 -0.32
CA VAL A 99 29.09 -19.30 1.14
C VAL A 99 30.53 -19.39 1.65
N ILE A 100 30.97 -18.40 2.43
CA ILE A 100 32.27 -18.42 3.12
C ILE A 100 32.01 -18.33 4.62
N ASP A 101 32.44 -19.35 5.38
CA ASP A 101 32.23 -19.46 6.82
C ASP A 101 33.51 -19.21 7.61
N PHE A 102 33.49 -18.20 8.48
CA PHE A 102 34.65 -17.75 9.25
C PHE A 102 34.71 -18.33 10.66
N ARG A 103 33.65 -19.00 11.10
CA ARG A 103 33.50 -19.51 12.47
C ARG A 103 34.41 -20.69 12.76
N SER A 104 34.86 -21.38 11.70
CA SER A 104 35.91 -22.41 11.73
C SER A 104 37.35 -21.85 11.74
N GLY A 105 37.53 -20.53 11.74
CA GLY A 105 38.84 -19.86 11.81
C GLY A 105 39.42 -19.44 10.46
N GLY A 106 40.05 -18.25 10.44
CA GLY A 106 40.65 -17.66 9.25
C GLY A 106 40.80 -16.15 9.40
N ARG A 107 41.35 -15.48 8.38
CA ARG A 107 41.31 -14.03 8.25
C ARG A 107 40.35 -13.65 7.10
N PRO A 108 39.25 -12.93 7.35
CA PRO A 108 38.34 -12.46 6.30
C PRO A 108 39.06 -11.73 5.16
N GLU A 109 40.18 -11.07 5.45
CA GLU A 109 41.01 -10.36 4.48
C GLU A 109 41.63 -11.27 3.40
N GLU A 110 41.76 -12.59 3.66
CA GLU A 110 42.16 -13.60 2.66
C GLU A 110 41.16 -13.72 1.49
N TYR A 111 39.95 -13.14 1.66
CA TYR A 111 38.84 -13.20 0.71
C TYR A 111 38.52 -11.86 0.04
N GLU A 112 39.27 -10.77 0.29
CA GLU A 112 39.06 -9.53 -0.45
C GLU A 112 39.36 -9.72 -1.96
N GLY A 113 38.48 -9.21 -2.82
CA GLY A 113 38.63 -9.33 -4.27
C GLY A 113 37.32 -9.18 -5.07
N GLU A 114 37.46 -9.20 -6.39
CA GLU A 114 36.35 -9.12 -7.35
C GLU A 114 35.88 -10.53 -7.75
N TYR A 115 34.69 -10.92 -7.32
CA TYR A 115 34.08 -12.22 -7.59
C TYR A 115 33.09 -12.15 -8.76
N GLN A 116 33.07 -13.17 -9.63
CA GLN A 116 32.07 -13.29 -10.69
C GLN A 116 31.64 -14.75 -10.88
N CYS A 117 30.33 -14.98 -10.95
CA CYS A 117 29.72 -16.30 -11.14
C CYS A 117 29.43 -16.57 -12.62
N PHE A 118 29.63 -17.82 -13.03
CA PHE A 118 29.41 -18.30 -14.39
C PHE A 118 28.51 -19.56 -14.32
N ALA A 119 27.27 -19.44 -14.81
CA ALA A 119 26.31 -20.53 -14.89
C ALA A 119 26.31 -21.13 -16.31
N ARG A 120 26.61 -22.43 -16.46
CA ARG A 120 26.87 -23.08 -17.75
C ARG A 120 26.02 -24.33 -17.96
N ASN A 121 25.49 -24.53 -19.16
CA ASN A 121 24.96 -25.82 -19.61
C ASN A 121 25.38 -26.09 -21.07
N LYS A 122 24.83 -27.14 -21.72
CA LYS A 122 25.19 -27.50 -23.10
C LYS A 122 24.76 -26.48 -24.18
N PHE A 123 24.01 -25.43 -23.81
CA PHE A 123 23.53 -24.38 -24.72
C PHE A 123 24.18 -23.01 -24.48
N GLY A 124 25.11 -22.90 -23.52
CA GLY A 124 25.92 -21.70 -23.32
C GLY A 124 26.35 -21.45 -21.88
N THR A 125 26.90 -20.27 -21.63
CA THR A 125 27.26 -19.76 -20.29
C THR A 125 26.67 -18.38 -20.09
N ALA A 126 25.98 -18.15 -18.97
CA ALA A 126 25.52 -16.84 -18.53
C ALA A 126 26.36 -16.37 -17.32
N LEU A 127 26.64 -15.07 -17.26
CA LEU A 127 27.51 -14.46 -16.27
C LEU A 127 26.70 -13.59 -15.30
N SER A 128 27.01 -13.67 -14.01
CA SER A 128 26.58 -12.65 -13.05
C SER A 128 27.36 -11.35 -13.26
N ASN A 129 26.88 -10.28 -12.65
CA ASN A 129 27.70 -9.12 -12.31
C ASN A 129 28.94 -9.56 -11.51
N ARG A 130 30.02 -8.80 -11.67
CA ARG A 130 31.18 -8.78 -10.78
C ARG A 130 30.81 -8.05 -9.49
N ILE A 131 31.23 -8.63 -8.37
CA ILE A 131 30.98 -8.14 -7.01
C ILE A 131 32.32 -7.99 -6.31
N ARG A 132 32.68 -6.79 -5.88
CA ARG A 132 33.84 -6.60 -5.00
C ARG A 132 33.45 -6.95 -3.58
N LEU A 133 34.22 -7.85 -2.98
CA LEU A 133 34.17 -8.19 -1.57
C LEU A 133 35.28 -7.44 -0.84
N GLN A 134 34.92 -6.71 0.21
CA GLN A 134 35.85 -5.98 1.09
C GLN A 134 35.47 -6.19 2.55
N VAL A 135 36.46 -6.29 3.43
CA VAL A 135 36.25 -6.47 4.86
C VAL A 135 36.20 -5.10 5.55
N SER A 136 35.19 -4.88 6.39
CA SER A 136 35.09 -3.67 7.17
C SER A 136 36.23 -3.57 8.18
N LYS A 137 36.81 -2.37 8.29
CA LYS A 137 38.02 -2.10 9.06
C LYS A 137 37.77 -0.94 10.02
N SER A 138 38.08 -1.15 11.30
CA SER A 138 37.97 -0.15 12.36
C SER A 138 39.32 0.04 13.06
N PRO A 139 40.22 0.89 12.52
CA PRO A 139 41.54 1.10 13.09
C PRO A 139 41.47 1.91 14.39
N LEU A 140 42.43 1.69 15.28
CA LEU A 140 42.63 2.53 16.46
C LEU A 140 43.24 3.88 16.07
N TRP A 141 43.01 4.89 16.91
CA TRP A 141 43.70 6.18 16.82
C TRP A 141 45.22 6.04 17.05
N PRO A 142 46.07 6.83 16.36
CA PRO A 142 47.45 7.05 16.78
C PRO A 142 47.52 7.55 18.23
N LYS A 143 48.55 7.15 18.98
CA LYS A 143 48.77 7.62 20.36
C LYS A 143 49.39 9.03 20.34
N GLU A 144 48.53 10.04 20.34
CA GLU A 144 48.91 11.46 20.40
C GLU A 144 48.72 12.00 21.84
N ASN A 145 49.76 12.59 22.42
CA ASN A 145 49.59 13.48 23.59
C ASN A 145 49.21 14.87 23.06
N LEU A 146 48.12 15.44 23.57
CA LEU A 146 47.60 16.74 23.14
C LEU A 146 47.83 17.77 24.26
N ASP A 147 48.63 18.79 23.98
CA ASP A 147 48.81 19.93 24.89
C ASP A 147 47.55 20.84 24.90
N PRO A 148 47.26 21.54 26.00
CA PRO A 148 46.12 22.46 26.07
C PRO A 148 46.21 23.59 25.04
N VAL A 149 45.16 23.73 24.23
CA VAL A 149 45.10 24.70 23.13
C VAL A 149 44.86 26.10 23.68
N VAL A 150 45.92 26.92 23.72
CA VAL A 150 45.86 28.31 24.16
C VAL A 150 45.38 29.21 23.02
N VAL A 151 44.30 29.95 23.24
CA VAL A 151 43.65 30.78 22.22
C VAL A 151 43.14 32.09 22.82
N GLN A 152 43.16 33.19 22.06
CA GLN A 152 42.60 34.47 22.50
C GLN A 152 41.09 34.50 22.30
N GLU A 153 40.38 35.13 23.23
CA GLU A 153 38.96 35.42 23.10
C GLU A 153 38.67 36.18 21.78
N GLY A 154 37.67 35.72 21.02
CA GLY A 154 37.33 36.23 19.69
C GLY A 154 38.15 35.70 18.51
N ALA A 155 39.28 35.04 18.76
CA ALA A 155 40.09 34.42 17.71
C ALA A 155 39.37 33.19 17.11
N PRO A 156 39.68 32.79 15.86
CA PRO A 156 39.16 31.56 15.28
C PRO A 156 39.95 30.34 15.77
N LEU A 157 39.32 29.17 15.81
CA LEU A 157 39.97 27.90 16.14
C LEU A 157 39.37 26.75 15.33
N THR A 158 40.21 25.84 14.86
CA THR A 158 39.78 24.52 14.36
C THR A 158 40.42 23.45 15.22
N LEU A 159 39.61 22.59 15.84
CA LEU A 159 40.09 21.37 16.48
C LEU A 159 40.07 20.25 15.44
N GLN A 160 41.27 19.82 15.03
CA GLN A 160 41.42 18.78 14.02
C GLN A 160 41.08 17.41 14.59
N CYS A 161 40.08 16.76 14.01
CA CYS A 161 39.79 15.37 14.29
C CYS A 161 40.91 14.50 13.72
N ASN A 162 41.05 14.46 12.38
CA ASN A 162 41.91 13.52 11.63
C ASN A 162 41.58 12.02 11.89
N PRO A 163 40.33 11.57 11.66
CA PRO A 163 39.86 10.23 12.05
C PRO A 163 40.57 9.08 11.32
N PRO A 164 40.77 7.92 11.98
CA PRO A 164 41.38 6.76 11.36
C PRO A 164 40.53 6.22 10.19
N PRO A 165 41.16 5.82 9.06
CA PRO A 165 40.45 5.46 7.83
C PRO A 165 39.70 4.13 7.96
N GLY A 166 38.38 4.21 8.12
CA GLY A 166 37.50 3.04 8.11
C GLY A 166 36.96 2.68 6.73
N LEU A 167 36.45 1.46 6.61
CA LEU A 167 35.67 1.01 5.46
C LEU A 167 34.32 0.44 5.95
N PRO A 168 33.17 1.06 5.62
CA PRO A 168 33.03 2.40 5.04
C PRO A 168 33.55 3.48 6.00
N SER A 169 33.69 4.72 5.51
CA SER A 169 34.13 5.85 6.33
C SER A 169 33.31 5.97 7.62
N PRO A 170 33.94 6.10 8.80
CA PRO A 170 33.22 6.13 10.07
C PRO A 170 32.42 7.43 10.22
N VAL A 171 31.30 7.36 10.95
CA VAL A 171 30.51 8.54 11.31
C VAL A 171 31.25 9.30 12.41
N ILE A 172 31.56 10.57 12.15
CA ILE A 172 32.34 11.43 13.05
C ILE A 172 31.41 12.33 13.85
N PHE A 173 31.66 12.46 15.15
CA PHE A 173 30.88 13.29 16.07
C PHE A 173 31.75 13.73 17.25
N TRP A 174 31.39 14.84 17.89
CA TRP A 174 32.15 15.41 19.02
C TRP A 174 31.38 15.28 20.33
N MET A 175 32.08 14.84 21.37
CA MET A 175 31.58 14.75 22.75
C MET A 175 32.64 15.24 23.73
N SER A 176 32.24 15.47 24.98
CA SER A 176 33.17 15.57 26.12
C SER A 176 33.72 14.21 26.54
N SER A 177 34.70 14.22 27.46
CA SER A 177 35.11 13.04 28.23
C SER A 177 33.97 12.45 29.06
N SER A 178 32.97 13.25 29.46
CA SER A 178 31.72 12.82 30.12
C SER A 178 30.68 12.21 29.17
N MET A 179 30.98 12.02 27.88
CA MET A 179 30.06 11.53 26.83
C MET A 179 28.88 12.48 26.53
N GLU A 180 28.99 13.76 26.86
CA GLU A 180 27.98 14.77 26.54
C GLU A 180 28.23 15.31 25.12
N PRO A 181 27.22 15.37 24.22
CA PRO A 181 27.41 15.89 22.88
C PRO A 181 27.83 17.36 22.87
N ILE A 182 28.86 17.70 22.09
CA ILE A 182 29.26 19.11 21.91
C ILE A 182 28.15 19.85 21.16
N THR A 183 27.61 20.89 21.79
CA THR A 183 26.57 21.74 21.18
C THR A 183 27.15 22.49 19.99
N GLN A 184 26.44 22.43 18.85
CA GLN A 184 26.81 23.12 17.62
C GLN A 184 25.78 24.20 17.27
N ASP A 185 26.25 25.32 16.72
CA ASP A 185 25.46 26.49 16.34
C ASP A 185 26.11 27.21 15.13
N LYS A 186 25.66 28.43 14.81
CA LYS A 186 26.27 29.25 13.73
C LYS A 186 27.77 29.54 13.94
N ARG A 187 28.25 29.51 15.18
CA ARG A 187 29.61 29.87 15.61
C ARG A 187 30.50 28.64 15.74
N VAL A 188 30.02 27.57 16.38
CA VAL A 188 30.72 26.30 16.60
C VAL A 188 30.06 25.21 15.76
N SER A 189 30.76 24.74 14.72
CA SER A 189 30.20 23.86 13.69
C SER A 189 31.18 22.80 13.27
N GLN A 190 30.75 21.55 13.16
CA GLN A 190 31.57 20.44 12.67
C GLN A 190 31.58 20.43 11.13
N GLY A 191 32.75 20.29 10.50
CA GLY A 191 32.87 20.13 9.05
C GLY A 191 32.65 18.69 8.59
N HIS A 192 32.41 18.48 7.30
CA HIS A 192 32.29 17.16 6.69
C HIS A 192 33.58 16.32 6.79
N ASN A 193 34.74 16.97 6.89
CA ASN A 193 36.01 16.32 7.20
C ASN A 193 36.10 15.79 8.65
N GLY A 194 35.13 16.13 9.50
CA GLY A 194 35.04 15.71 10.90
C GLY A 194 35.62 16.72 11.90
N ASP A 195 36.28 17.79 11.47
CA ASP A 195 36.89 18.79 12.36
C ASP A 195 35.84 19.70 13.02
N LEU A 196 36.13 20.25 14.20
CA LEU A 196 35.25 21.21 14.88
C LEU A 196 35.76 22.65 14.71
N TYR A 197 34.94 23.51 14.10
CA TYR A 197 35.29 24.88 13.74
C TYR A 197 34.60 25.91 14.64
N PHE A 198 35.39 26.72 15.34
CA PHE A 198 34.98 27.89 16.11
C PHE A 198 35.23 29.14 15.25
N SER A 199 34.15 29.71 14.73
CA SER A 199 34.15 30.96 13.94
C SER A 199 34.74 32.13 14.75
N ASN A 200 34.51 32.09 16.06
CA ASN A 200 35.16 32.87 17.11
C ASN A 200 35.03 32.09 18.45
N VAL A 201 36.12 32.03 19.22
CA VAL A 201 36.16 31.38 20.56
C VAL A 201 35.71 32.36 21.63
N MET A 202 34.98 31.89 22.63
CA MET A 202 34.43 32.65 23.76
C MET A 202 34.84 32.01 25.08
N LEU A 203 34.81 32.76 26.19
CA LEU A 203 35.24 32.26 27.51
C LEU A 203 34.47 31.01 27.99
N GLN A 204 33.21 30.85 27.58
CA GLN A 204 32.41 29.66 27.87
C GLN A 204 33.00 28.38 27.26
N ASP A 205 33.70 28.47 26.13
CA ASP A 205 34.27 27.30 25.44
C ASP A 205 35.42 26.66 26.25
N MET A 206 35.96 27.36 27.26
CA MET A 206 36.97 26.82 28.17
C MET A 206 36.40 25.82 29.19
N GLN A 207 35.07 25.72 29.32
CA GLN A 207 34.41 24.89 30.34
C GLN A 207 34.22 23.43 29.92
N THR A 208 34.55 23.09 28.67
CA THR A 208 34.32 21.77 28.08
C THR A 208 35.63 21.21 27.52
N ASP A 209 35.84 19.90 27.66
CA ASP A 209 36.88 19.18 26.92
C ASP A 209 36.29 18.62 25.63
N TYR A 210 37.04 18.65 24.53
CA TYR A 210 36.51 18.34 23.19
C TYR A 210 37.17 17.07 22.65
N SER A 211 36.40 15.99 22.56
CA SER A 211 36.87 14.70 22.07
C SER A 211 36.17 14.31 20.76
N CYS A 212 36.96 14.09 19.71
CA CYS A 212 36.43 13.57 18.45
C CYS A 212 36.21 12.05 18.55
N ASN A 213 35.05 11.58 18.12
CA ASN A 213 34.63 10.19 18.17
C ASN A 213 34.30 9.68 16.77
N ALA A 214 34.79 8.48 16.43
CA ALA A 214 34.57 7.82 15.15
C ALA A 214 33.77 6.51 15.37
N ARG A 215 32.54 6.44 14.85
CA ARG A 215 31.68 5.25 14.92
C ARG A 215 31.78 4.44 13.63
N PHE A 216 32.22 3.19 13.73
CA PHE A 216 32.30 2.25 12.63
C PHE A 216 30.99 1.47 12.51
N HIS A 217 30.41 1.42 11.31
CA HIS A 217 29.05 0.92 11.11
C HIS A 217 28.94 -0.58 11.39
N PHE A 218 29.69 -1.42 10.67
CA PHE A 218 29.62 -2.88 10.76
C PHE A 218 30.14 -3.41 12.10
N THR A 219 31.40 -3.11 12.47
CA THR A 219 32.00 -3.62 13.72
C THR A 219 31.30 -3.13 15.00
N HIS A 220 30.39 -2.15 14.88
CA HIS A 220 29.66 -1.47 15.96
C HIS A 220 30.56 -0.78 17.00
N THR A 221 31.84 -0.60 16.70
CA THR A 221 32.80 0.06 17.59
C THR A 221 32.73 1.59 17.49
N ILE A 222 32.98 2.27 18.61
CA ILE A 222 33.26 3.71 18.68
C ILE A 222 34.71 3.86 19.12
N GLN A 223 35.50 4.67 18.41
CA GLN A 223 36.88 4.97 18.73
C GLN A 223 37.04 6.45 19.08
N GLN A 224 37.40 6.71 20.33
CA GLN A 224 37.51 8.06 20.90
C GLN A 224 38.95 8.59 20.77
N LYS A 225 39.11 9.84 20.31
CA LYS A 225 40.38 10.57 20.37
C LYS A 225 40.59 11.13 21.78
N ASN A 226 41.84 11.18 22.23
CA ASN A 226 42.22 11.94 23.43
C ASN A 226 41.60 13.36 23.39
N PRO A 227 41.03 13.87 24.49
CA PRO A 227 40.31 15.14 24.48
C PRO A 227 41.25 16.34 24.36
N PHE A 228 40.87 17.31 23.53
CA PHE A 228 41.46 18.64 23.52
C PHE A 228 40.92 19.46 24.70
N THR A 229 41.80 20.03 25.51
CA THR A 229 41.44 21.07 26.49
C THR A 229 41.75 22.45 25.92
N LEU A 230 40.85 23.42 26.11
CA LEU A 230 41.07 24.81 25.70
C LEU A 230 41.56 25.65 26.87
N LYS A 231 42.35 26.69 26.58
CA LYS A 231 42.72 27.76 27.51
C LYS A 231 42.48 29.12 26.86
N VAL A 232 41.35 29.74 27.18
CA VAL A 232 40.93 31.01 26.57
C VAL A 232 41.56 32.19 27.33
N LEU A 233 42.27 33.05 26.60
CA LEU A 233 42.87 34.27 27.14
C LEU A 233 41.88 35.44 26.99
N THR A 234 41.39 35.95 28.12
CA THR A 234 40.50 37.12 28.23
C THR A 234 41.09 38.36 27.54
N THR A 235 40.26 39.10 26.82
CA THR A 235 40.64 40.35 26.14
C THR A 235 39.96 41.57 26.77
N ARG A 236 40.41 42.80 26.46
CA ARG A 236 39.71 44.04 26.87
C ARG A 236 38.55 44.35 25.92
N GLY A 237 37.60 43.41 25.83
CA GLY A 237 36.57 43.38 24.81
C GLY A 237 37.07 42.78 23.49
N VAL A 238 36.18 42.04 22.82
CA VAL A 238 36.50 41.35 21.57
C VAL A 238 36.43 42.32 20.39
N ALA A 239 37.52 42.41 19.62
CA ALA A 239 37.58 43.24 18.42
C ALA A 239 36.73 42.65 17.29
N GLU A 240 35.92 43.49 16.65
CA GLU A 240 35.15 43.12 15.46
C GLU A 240 36.08 42.98 14.25
N ARG A 241 35.82 41.97 13.40
CA ARG A 241 36.67 41.62 12.26
C ARG A 241 35.86 41.07 11.10
N THR A 242 36.31 41.40 9.89
CA THR A 242 35.79 40.87 8.61
C THR A 242 35.78 39.34 8.61
N PRO A 243 34.93 38.70 7.79
CA PRO A 243 34.97 37.27 7.64
C PRO A 243 36.31 36.78 7.05
N SER A 244 36.71 35.55 7.37
CA SER A 244 37.82 34.84 6.71
C SER A 244 37.55 33.34 6.69
N PHE A 245 37.70 32.69 5.53
CA PHE A 245 37.41 31.27 5.35
C PHE A 245 38.34 30.39 6.19
N MET A 246 37.75 29.45 6.94
CA MET A 246 38.43 28.38 7.66
C MET A 246 38.43 27.09 6.84
N TYR A 247 37.37 26.86 6.06
CA TYR A 247 37.26 25.75 5.12
C TYR A 247 36.39 26.16 3.91
N PRO A 248 36.76 25.79 2.66
CA PRO A 248 38.05 25.21 2.28
C PRO A 248 39.19 26.24 2.37
N GLN A 249 40.43 25.75 2.46
CA GLN A 249 41.64 26.56 2.56
C GLN A 249 42.12 26.99 1.16
N GLY A 250 41.84 28.23 0.76
CA GLY A 250 42.34 28.81 -0.49
C GLY A 250 41.44 28.60 -1.73
N THR A 251 41.78 29.29 -2.81
CA THR A 251 40.92 29.47 -3.98
C THR A 251 40.75 28.24 -4.88
N ALA A 252 39.55 28.10 -5.43
CA ALA A 252 39.16 27.14 -6.50
C ALA A 252 39.23 25.65 -6.13
N SER A 253 38.35 25.21 -5.22
CA SER A 253 38.09 23.79 -4.99
C SER A 253 37.27 23.19 -6.15
N SER A 254 37.80 22.19 -6.85
CA SER A 254 37.05 21.44 -7.86
C SER A 254 36.55 20.12 -7.26
N GLN A 255 35.29 19.76 -7.51
CA GLN A 255 34.66 18.55 -6.99
C GLN A 255 34.04 17.72 -8.13
N MET A 256 34.26 16.42 -8.09
CA MET A 256 33.68 15.45 -9.01
C MET A 256 32.65 14.60 -8.26
N VAL A 257 31.51 14.34 -8.90
CA VAL A 257 30.43 13.51 -8.36
C VAL A 257 29.81 12.68 -9.48
N LEU A 258 29.39 11.46 -9.18
CA LEU A 258 28.73 10.59 -10.14
C LEU A 258 27.21 10.84 -10.18
N ARG A 259 26.63 10.77 -11.37
CA ARG A 259 25.20 10.86 -11.64
C ARG A 259 24.42 9.91 -10.72
N GLY A 260 23.36 10.40 -10.09
CA GLY A 260 22.53 9.66 -9.14
C GLY A 260 23.04 9.67 -7.69
N MET A 261 24.29 10.07 -7.44
CA MET A 261 24.81 10.28 -6.08
C MET A 261 24.39 11.64 -5.53
N ASP A 262 24.56 11.84 -4.23
CA ASP A 262 24.46 13.15 -3.59
C ASP A 262 25.80 13.91 -3.69
N LEU A 263 25.71 15.21 -4.00
CA LEU A 263 26.83 16.16 -3.89
C LEU A 263 26.70 16.92 -2.58
N LEU A 264 27.82 17.09 -1.87
CA LEU A 264 27.90 17.94 -0.67
C LEU A 264 28.99 19.00 -0.87
N LEU A 265 28.59 20.27 -0.86
CA LEU A 265 29.45 21.44 -0.88
C LEU A 265 29.54 22.01 0.53
N GLU A 266 30.70 22.52 0.95
CA GLU A 266 30.89 23.09 2.29
C GLU A 266 31.74 24.38 2.27
N CYS A 267 31.43 25.28 3.20
CA CYS A 267 31.97 26.63 3.31
C CYS A 267 31.82 27.16 4.75
N ILE A 268 32.92 27.17 5.49
CA ILE A 268 33.00 27.58 6.90
C ILE A 268 33.88 28.82 7.01
N ALA A 269 33.36 29.90 7.60
CA ALA A 269 34.09 31.16 7.78
C ALA A 269 34.12 31.61 9.24
N SER A 270 35.28 32.12 9.65
CA SER A 270 35.48 32.86 10.89
C SER A 270 35.10 34.32 10.74
N GLY A 271 34.86 35.02 11.85
CA GLY A 271 34.61 36.47 11.88
C GLY A 271 34.07 36.90 13.25
N VAL A 272 34.06 38.21 13.53
CA VAL A 272 33.34 38.76 14.70
C VAL A 272 32.55 40.01 14.25
N PRO A 273 31.21 40.03 14.35
CA PRO A 273 30.33 38.91 14.70
C PRO A 273 30.47 37.69 13.78
N THR A 274 29.97 36.54 14.22
CA THR A 274 29.93 35.29 13.44
C THR A 274 29.33 35.53 12.04
N PRO A 275 29.99 35.11 10.94
CA PRO A 275 29.45 35.31 9.60
C PRO A 275 28.25 34.40 9.30
N ASP A 276 27.27 34.94 8.58
CA ASP A 276 26.22 34.18 7.91
C ASP A 276 26.70 33.72 6.53
N ILE A 277 26.26 32.51 6.12
CA ILE A 277 26.61 31.88 4.85
C ILE A 277 25.39 31.82 3.93
N ALA A 278 25.56 32.25 2.68
CA ALA A 278 24.59 32.08 1.60
C ALA A 278 25.24 31.40 0.38
N TRP A 279 24.46 30.65 -0.41
CA TRP A 279 24.95 29.86 -1.56
C TRP A 279 24.26 30.26 -2.86
N TYR A 280 24.99 30.12 -3.97
CA TYR A 280 24.54 30.48 -5.31
C TYR A 280 25.13 29.52 -6.37
N LYS A 281 24.44 29.38 -7.51
CA LYS A 281 25.00 28.82 -8.74
C LYS A 281 25.34 29.98 -9.70
N LYS A 282 26.38 29.83 -10.51
CA LYS A 282 26.76 30.83 -11.51
C LYS A 282 25.92 30.64 -12.78
N GLY A 283 25.15 31.66 -13.14
CA GLY A 283 24.31 31.66 -14.36
C GLY A 283 22.88 31.16 -14.18
N GLY A 284 22.42 30.96 -12.95
CA GLY A 284 21.04 30.58 -12.63
C GLY A 284 20.88 30.31 -11.13
N ASP A 285 19.67 29.97 -10.71
CA ASP A 285 19.39 29.61 -9.32
C ASP A 285 19.97 28.25 -8.91
N LEU A 286 19.94 27.97 -7.60
CA LEU A 286 20.18 26.62 -7.08
C LEU A 286 19.00 25.70 -7.47
N PRO A 287 19.23 24.39 -7.71
CA PRO A 287 18.16 23.44 -8.02
C PRO A 287 17.28 23.20 -6.79
N SER A 288 16.23 24.01 -6.62
CA SER A 288 15.45 24.12 -5.37
C SER A 288 14.66 22.86 -4.99
N ASP A 289 14.48 21.94 -5.92
CA ASP A 289 13.91 20.60 -5.75
C ASP A 289 14.89 19.61 -5.09
N LYS A 290 16.20 19.78 -5.32
CA LYS A 290 17.29 18.89 -4.86
C LYS A 290 18.16 19.50 -3.76
N ALA A 291 18.24 20.83 -3.70
CA ALA A 291 19.14 21.59 -2.84
C ALA A 291 18.63 21.67 -1.39
N LYS A 292 19.48 21.31 -0.43
CA LYS A 292 19.21 21.33 1.01
C LYS A 292 20.39 22.00 1.73
N PHE A 293 20.08 22.90 2.66
CA PHE A 293 21.07 23.56 3.49
C PHE A 293 21.26 22.79 4.79
N GLU A 294 22.52 22.50 5.11
CA GLU A 294 22.94 21.75 6.29
C GLU A 294 24.01 22.57 7.05
N ASN A 295 24.37 22.13 8.25
CA ASN A 295 25.44 22.75 9.04
C ASN A 295 25.26 24.28 9.23
N PHE A 296 24.05 24.74 9.58
CA PHE A 296 23.72 26.17 9.72
C PHE A 296 24.04 27.02 8.47
N ASN A 297 23.64 26.50 7.30
CA ASN A 297 23.95 27.00 5.95
C ASN A 297 25.43 26.91 5.53
N LYS A 298 26.34 26.43 6.39
CA LYS A 298 27.75 26.20 6.02
C LYS A 298 27.90 25.06 5.02
N ALA A 299 26.91 24.19 4.85
CA ALA A 299 26.89 23.14 3.84
C ALA A 299 25.65 23.21 2.94
N LEU A 300 25.83 22.81 1.68
CA LEU A 300 24.80 22.69 0.65
C LEU A 300 24.86 21.27 0.06
N ARG A 301 23.83 20.47 0.31
CA ARG A 301 23.64 19.15 -0.31
C ARG A 301 22.75 19.28 -1.54
N ILE A 302 23.12 18.68 -2.65
CA ILE A 302 22.27 18.51 -3.84
C ILE A 302 22.07 17.00 -4.04
N THR A 303 20.83 16.52 -3.89
CA THR A 303 20.52 15.09 -3.93
C THR A 303 20.18 14.56 -5.32
N ASN A 304 20.55 13.32 -5.66
CA ASN A 304 20.30 12.70 -6.97
C ASN A 304 20.81 13.56 -8.14
N VAL A 305 22.13 13.77 -8.18
CA VAL A 305 22.80 14.73 -9.06
C VAL A 305 22.72 14.30 -10.53
N SER A 306 22.46 15.26 -11.41
CA SER A 306 22.34 15.12 -12.86
C SER A 306 23.39 15.94 -13.60
N GLU A 307 23.58 15.71 -14.91
CA GLU A 307 24.63 16.39 -15.68
C GLU A 307 24.46 17.92 -15.71
N GLU A 308 23.22 18.40 -15.65
CA GLU A 308 22.80 19.82 -15.53
C GLU A 308 23.19 20.47 -14.19
N ASP A 309 23.42 19.67 -13.15
CA ASP A 309 23.86 20.16 -11.84
C ASP A 309 25.37 20.50 -11.83
N SER A 310 26.10 20.24 -12.93
CA SER A 310 27.45 20.76 -13.16
C SER A 310 27.49 22.31 -13.19
N GLY A 311 28.63 22.89 -12.88
CA GLY A 311 28.86 24.34 -12.99
C GLY A 311 29.75 24.91 -11.88
N GLU A 312 29.86 26.24 -11.84
CA GLU A 312 30.48 26.94 -10.72
C GLU A 312 29.40 27.30 -9.69
N TYR A 313 29.57 26.83 -8.46
CA TYR A 313 28.81 27.27 -7.29
C TYR A 313 29.68 28.22 -6.47
N PHE A 314 29.07 29.11 -5.69
CA PHE A 314 29.83 29.92 -4.75
C PHE A 314 29.06 30.15 -3.45
N CYS A 315 29.81 30.19 -2.35
CA CYS A 315 29.31 30.67 -1.07
C CYS A 315 29.75 32.12 -0.83
N LEU A 316 28.88 32.90 -0.21
CA LEU A 316 29.15 34.24 0.30
C LEU A 316 29.08 34.17 1.83
N ALA A 317 30.18 34.49 2.51
CA ALA A 317 30.22 34.64 3.97
C ALA A 317 30.24 36.12 4.32
N SER A 318 29.28 36.59 5.13
CA SER A 318 29.10 38.01 5.43
C SER A 318 28.84 38.28 6.91
N ASN A 319 29.36 39.40 7.41
CA ASN A 319 28.97 40.01 8.68
C ASN A 319 28.96 41.55 8.53
N LYS A 320 28.62 42.28 9.59
CA LYS A 320 28.57 43.76 9.54
C LYS A 320 29.91 44.48 9.26
N MET A 321 31.04 43.77 9.28
CA MET A 321 32.37 44.31 8.92
C MET A 321 32.73 44.08 7.44
N GLY A 322 32.08 43.14 6.75
CA GLY A 322 32.31 42.89 5.32
C GLY A 322 31.87 41.50 4.85
N SER A 323 32.18 41.19 3.59
CA SER A 323 31.81 39.91 2.95
C SER A 323 32.93 39.36 2.08
N ILE A 324 33.07 38.03 2.06
CA ILE A 324 34.02 37.27 1.23
C ILE A 324 33.29 36.18 0.45
N ARG A 325 33.84 35.75 -0.68
CA ARG A 325 33.26 34.73 -1.56
C ARG A 325 34.28 33.64 -1.91
N HIS A 326 33.87 32.38 -1.84
CA HIS A 326 34.63 31.24 -2.35
C HIS A 326 33.85 30.52 -3.45
N THR A 327 34.55 30.05 -4.48
CA THR A 327 33.97 29.42 -5.68
C THR A 327 34.40 27.96 -5.79
N ILE A 328 33.43 27.10 -6.08
CA ILE A 328 33.57 25.65 -6.19
C ILE A 328 33.16 25.20 -7.60
N SER A 329 34.05 24.47 -8.28
CA SER A 329 33.80 23.97 -9.64
C SER A 329 33.30 22.52 -9.60
N VAL A 330 32.01 22.32 -9.83
CA VAL A 330 31.35 21.00 -9.80
C VAL A 330 31.35 20.40 -11.21
N ARG A 331 31.86 19.17 -11.32
CA ARG A 331 31.85 18.37 -12.56
C ARG A 331 31.09 17.07 -12.32
N VAL A 332 29.92 16.93 -12.93
CA VAL A 332 29.16 15.70 -12.86
C VAL A 332 29.66 14.71 -13.92
N LYS A 333 29.93 13.50 -13.47
CA LYS A 333 30.38 12.36 -14.26
C LYS A 333 29.35 11.25 -14.18
N ALA A 334 29.45 10.20 -15.00
CA ALA A 334 28.50 9.09 -14.95
C ALA A 334 29.18 7.76 -15.27
N ALA A 335 29.01 6.79 -14.37
CA ALA A 335 29.18 5.38 -14.71
C ALA A 335 28.19 4.98 -15.82
N PRO A 336 28.39 3.84 -16.51
CA PRO A 336 27.56 3.49 -17.65
C PRO A 336 26.11 3.18 -17.22
N TYR A 337 25.12 3.63 -18.00
CA TYR A 337 23.69 3.35 -17.81
C TYR A 337 23.05 2.94 -19.14
N TRP A 338 22.14 1.96 -19.11
CA TRP A 338 21.47 1.46 -20.33
C TRP A 338 20.60 2.54 -21.00
N LEU A 339 20.62 2.53 -22.33
CA LEU A 339 19.58 3.10 -23.19
C LEU A 339 18.75 1.96 -23.80
N ASP A 340 19.43 0.93 -24.30
CA ASP A 340 18.84 -0.29 -24.86
C ASP A 340 19.65 -1.49 -24.34
N GLU A 341 19.09 -2.21 -23.37
CA GLU A 341 19.65 -3.48 -22.90
C GLU A 341 19.35 -4.59 -23.92
N PRO A 342 20.32 -5.43 -24.31
CA PRO A 342 20.12 -6.46 -25.32
C PRO A 342 19.13 -7.52 -24.83
N LYS A 343 18.09 -7.76 -25.63
CA LYS A 343 17.03 -8.73 -25.34
C LYS A 343 17.31 -10.07 -26.01
N ASN A 344 16.77 -11.15 -25.43
CA ASN A 344 16.84 -12.48 -26.02
C ASN A 344 16.19 -12.51 -27.41
N LEU A 345 16.79 -13.27 -28.32
CA LEU A 345 16.43 -13.31 -29.74
C LEU A 345 16.18 -14.75 -30.17
N ILE A 346 15.06 -14.99 -30.83
CA ILE A 346 14.69 -16.30 -31.41
C ILE A 346 14.53 -16.08 -32.91
N LEU A 347 15.24 -16.88 -33.70
CA LEU A 347 15.30 -16.79 -35.16
C LEU A 347 15.07 -18.18 -35.77
N ALA A 348 14.62 -18.22 -37.02
CA ALA A 348 14.65 -19.43 -37.84
C ALA A 348 15.99 -19.56 -38.61
N PRO A 349 16.31 -20.76 -39.12
CA PRO A 349 17.41 -20.93 -40.06
C PRO A 349 17.25 -20.01 -41.28
N GLY A 350 18.29 -19.25 -41.62
CA GLY A 350 18.30 -18.31 -42.74
C GLY A 350 17.65 -16.95 -42.46
N GLU A 351 17.15 -16.68 -41.24
CA GLU A 351 16.58 -15.38 -40.86
C GLU A 351 17.67 -14.37 -40.48
N ASP A 352 17.43 -13.08 -40.74
CA ASP A 352 18.32 -11.97 -40.33
C ASP A 352 17.87 -11.40 -38.98
N GLY A 353 18.80 -11.15 -38.05
CA GLY A 353 18.50 -10.73 -36.68
C GLY A 353 19.51 -9.73 -36.11
N ARG A 354 19.16 -9.03 -35.02
CA ARG A 354 20.05 -8.03 -34.38
C ARG A 354 19.98 -8.07 -32.86
N LEU A 355 21.14 -8.09 -32.21
CA LEU A 355 21.29 -7.76 -30.78
C LEU A 355 21.85 -6.35 -30.66
N VAL A 356 21.03 -5.42 -30.18
CA VAL A 356 21.42 -4.02 -29.93
C VAL A 356 21.78 -3.87 -28.45
N CYS A 357 22.91 -3.23 -28.14
CA CYS A 357 23.33 -2.93 -26.78
C CYS A 357 23.83 -1.49 -26.67
N ARG A 358 22.95 -0.54 -26.34
CA ARG A 358 23.28 0.88 -26.24
C ARG A 358 23.31 1.31 -24.78
N ALA A 359 24.40 1.97 -24.39
CA ALA A 359 24.55 2.59 -23.07
C ALA A 359 25.13 4.01 -23.22
N ASN A 360 24.83 4.86 -22.25
CA ASN A 360 25.42 6.19 -22.12
C ASN A 360 26.26 6.30 -20.84
N GLY A 361 27.04 7.37 -20.72
CA GLY A 361 27.91 7.63 -19.57
C GLY A 361 28.88 8.78 -19.85
N ASN A 362 29.56 9.27 -18.82
CA ASN A 362 30.53 10.34 -18.93
C ASN A 362 31.77 9.98 -18.10
N PRO A 363 32.91 9.58 -18.73
CA PRO A 363 33.14 9.51 -20.18
C PRO A 363 32.24 8.49 -20.89
N LYS A 364 32.05 8.68 -22.22
CA LYS A 364 31.26 7.74 -23.03
C LYS A 364 31.83 6.32 -22.89
N PRO A 365 31.02 5.32 -22.53
CA PRO A 365 31.51 3.98 -22.27
C PRO A 365 31.87 3.23 -23.55
N THR A 366 32.77 2.24 -23.41
CA THR A 366 33.14 1.30 -24.48
C THR A 366 32.34 0.02 -24.35
N VAL A 367 31.73 -0.43 -25.46
CA VAL A 367 31.04 -1.71 -25.56
C VAL A 367 32.05 -2.80 -25.94
N GLN A 368 32.02 -3.92 -25.21
CA GLN A 368 32.77 -5.13 -25.48
C GLN A 368 31.82 -6.33 -25.47
N TRP A 369 31.76 -7.03 -26.60
CA TRP A 369 30.97 -8.25 -26.72
C TRP A 369 31.76 -9.48 -26.29
N MET A 370 31.08 -10.38 -25.58
CA MET A 370 31.54 -11.72 -25.22
C MET A 370 30.47 -12.73 -25.65
N VAL A 371 30.84 -14.01 -25.75
CA VAL A 371 29.90 -15.09 -26.05
C VAL A 371 30.25 -16.34 -25.24
N ASN A 372 29.25 -16.89 -24.56
CA ASN A 372 29.38 -17.97 -23.59
C ASN A 372 30.46 -17.72 -22.51
N GLY A 373 30.66 -16.44 -22.14
CA GLY A 373 31.64 -15.99 -21.15
C GLY A 373 33.04 -15.65 -21.67
N GLU A 374 33.35 -15.96 -22.93
CA GLU A 374 34.65 -15.67 -23.56
C GLU A 374 34.59 -14.41 -24.44
N PRO A 375 35.66 -13.60 -24.53
CA PRO A 375 35.75 -12.49 -25.48
C PRO A 375 35.38 -12.91 -26.91
N LEU A 376 34.63 -12.07 -27.63
CA LEU A 376 34.13 -12.44 -28.97
C LEU A 376 35.26 -12.70 -30.00
N GLN A 377 36.47 -12.23 -29.71
CA GLN A 377 37.69 -12.47 -30.50
C GLN A 377 38.38 -13.82 -30.22
N SER A 378 38.16 -14.44 -29.06
CA SER A 378 38.68 -15.80 -28.74
C SER A 378 37.66 -16.91 -29.01
N ALA A 379 36.39 -16.54 -29.21
CA ALA A 379 35.33 -17.46 -29.58
C ALA A 379 35.45 -17.95 -31.04
N PRO A 380 34.83 -19.11 -31.39
CA PRO A 380 34.82 -19.60 -32.77
C PRO A 380 34.26 -18.56 -33.77
N PRO A 381 34.88 -18.42 -34.96
CA PRO A 381 34.38 -17.53 -36.00
C PRO A 381 33.04 -18.04 -36.52
N ASN A 382 32.09 -17.12 -36.68
CA ASN A 382 30.79 -17.38 -37.27
C ASN A 382 30.65 -16.44 -38.48
N PRO A 383 30.60 -16.95 -39.73
CA PRO A 383 30.53 -16.11 -40.94
C PRO A 383 29.20 -15.36 -41.06
N ASN A 384 28.15 -15.84 -40.39
CA ASN A 384 26.81 -15.25 -40.35
C ASN A 384 26.68 -14.15 -39.29
N ARG A 385 27.77 -13.73 -38.60
CA ARG A 385 27.75 -12.79 -37.48
C ARG A 385 28.69 -11.59 -37.70
N GLU A 386 28.10 -10.44 -37.97
CA GLU A 386 28.76 -9.14 -38.15
C GLU A 386 28.68 -8.31 -36.85
N VAL A 387 29.76 -7.59 -36.51
CA VAL A 387 29.83 -6.77 -35.28
C VAL A 387 29.93 -5.29 -35.63
N ALA A 388 28.80 -4.61 -35.61
CA ALA A 388 28.65 -3.18 -35.91
C ALA A 388 28.74 -2.34 -34.62
N GLY A 389 29.87 -2.44 -33.90
CA GLY A 389 30.13 -1.68 -32.68
C GLY A 389 29.21 -2.05 -31.51
N ASP A 390 28.16 -1.25 -31.28
CA ASP A 390 27.17 -1.44 -30.21
C ASP A 390 26.11 -2.51 -30.55
N THR A 391 26.14 -3.04 -31.77
CA THR A 391 25.14 -3.96 -32.31
C THR A 391 25.81 -5.18 -32.95
N ILE A 392 25.35 -6.39 -32.63
CA ILE A 392 25.64 -7.60 -33.41
C ILE A 392 24.52 -7.82 -34.43
N ILE A 393 24.87 -8.04 -35.69
CA ILE A 393 23.96 -8.36 -36.79
C ILE A 393 24.19 -9.83 -37.18
N PHE A 394 23.13 -10.61 -37.19
CA PHE A 394 23.11 -11.96 -37.74
C PHE A 394 22.49 -11.91 -39.14
N ARG A 395 23.11 -12.57 -40.12
CA ARG A 395 22.64 -12.65 -41.51
C ARG A 395 22.62 -14.10 -41.97
N ASP A 396 21.54 -14.58 -42.59
CA ASP A 396 21.37 -16.01 -42.91
C ASP A 396 21.63 -16.90 -41.66
N THR A 397 20.87 -16.69 -40.57
CA THR A 397 21.25 -17.26 -39.27
C THR A 397 21.28 -18.78 -39.27
N GLN A 398 22.45 -19.36 -39.05
CA GLN A 398 22.65 -20.82 -38.90
C GLN A 398 22.63 -21.25 -37.42
N ILE A 399 22.35 -22.53 -37.15
CA ILE A 399 22.27 -23.12 -35.78
C ILE A 399 23.57 -22.88 -34.97
N SER A 400 24.72 -22.79 -35.62
CA SER A 400 26.02 -22.38 -35.04
C SER A 400 26.04 -21.00 -34.38
N SER A 401 25.02 -20.17 -34.63
CA SER A 401 24.82 -18.86 -33.99
C SER A 401 24.26 -18.96 -32.57
N ARG A 402 23.68 -20.11 -32.19
CA ARG A 402 23.06 -20.36 -30.88
C ARG A 402 24.08 -20.27 -29.75
N ALA A 403 23.96 -19.24 -28.93
CA ALA A 403 24.81 -18.99 -27.76
C ALA A 403 24.15 -17.98 -26.81
N VAL A 404 24.69 -17.85 -25.59
CA VAL A 404 24.44 -16.69 -24.75
C VAL A 404 25.50 -15.64 -25.08
N TYR A 405 25.08 -14.49 -25.61
CA TYR A 405 25.94 -13.34 -25.81
C TYR A 405 25.91 -12.47 -24.56
N GLN A 406 27.04 -11.84 -24.25
CA GLN A 406 27.10 -10.83 -23.21
C GLN A 406 27.58 -9.50 -23.80
N CYS A 407 26.88 -8.43 -23.44
CA CYS A 407 27.35 -7.08 -23.66
C CYS A 407 27.92 -6.54 -22.35
N ASN A 408 29.23 -6.32 -22.31
CA ASN A 408 29.94 -5.64 -21.23
C ASN A 408 30.21 -4.20 -21.67
N THR A 409 29.71 -3.20 -20.93
CA THR A 409 29.84 -1.79 -21.32
C THR A 409 30.45 -0.97 -20.19
N SER A 410 31.63 -0.39 -20.38
CA SER A 410 32.49 0.11 -19.29
C SER A 410 33.12 1.49 -19.52
N ASN A 411 33.40 2.21 -18.43
CA ASN A 411 34.24 3.40 -18.39
C ASN A 411 35.05 3.46 -17.07
N GLU A 412 35.79 4.56 -16.86
CA GLU A 412 36.61 4.79 -15.64
C GLU A 412 35.83 4.87 -14.32
N HIS A 413 34.50 4.81 -14.35
CA HIS A 413 33.62 4.94 -13.17
C HIS A 413 32.73 3.71 -12.93
N GLY A 414 32.74 2.72 -13.82
CA GLY A 414 31.96 1.49 -13.65
C GLY A 414 31.79 0.69 -14.94
N TYR A 415 31.03 -0.40 -14.85
CA TYR A 415 30.62 -1.21 -15.99
C TYR A 415 29.17 -1.70 -15.82
N LEU A 416 28.56 -2.10 -16.93
CA LEU A 416 27.31 -2.85 -17.00
C LEU A 416 27.53 -4.17 -17.71
N LEU A 417 26.73 -5.18 -17.36
CA LEU A 417 26.74 -6.48 -18.01
C LEU A 417 25.30 -6.97 -18.23
N ALA A 418 24.94 -7.24 -19.48
CA ALA A 418 23.68 -7.89 -19.85
C ALA A 418 23.95 -9.22 -20.56
N ASN A 419 23.09 -10.21 -20.31
CA ASN A 419 23.10 -11.50 -21.00
C ASN A 419 21.90 -11.57 -21.94
N ALA A 420 22.13 -11.90 -23.21
CA ALA A 420 21.07 -12.14 -24.19
C ALA A 420 21.34 -13.45 -24.93
N PHE A 421 20.42 -14.42 -24.87
CA PHE A 421 20.55 -15.63 -25.69
C PHE A 421 20.07 -15.38 -27.12
N VAL A 422 20.78 -15.97 -28.08
CA VAL A 422 20.28 -16.21 -29.43
C VAL A 422 19.92 -17.69 -29.52
N SER A 423 18.67 -17.98 -29.86
CA SER A 423 18.23 -19.34 -30.18
C SER A 423 17.83 -19.41 -31.65
N VAL A 424 18.19 -20.50 -32.31
CA VAL A 424 17.77 -20.80 -33.68
C VAL A 424 16.83 -21.99 -33.59
N LEU A 425 15.59 -21.84 -34.09
CA LEU A 425 14.51 -22.81 -33.96
C LEU A 425 13.71 -22.92 -35.27
N ASP A 426 13.58 -24.15 -35.74
CA ASP A 426 12.90 -24.58 -36.96
C ASP A 426 11.66 -25.43 -36.63
N VAL A 427 10.59 -24.78 -36.16
CA VAL A 427 9.37 -25.46 -35.72
C VAL A 427 8.23 -25.19 -36.71
N PRO A 428 7.71 -26.21 -37.43
CA PRO A 428 6.52 -26.05 -38.27
C PRO A 428 5.28 -25.76 -37.40
N PRO A 429 4.22 -25.15 -37.97
CA PRO A 429 3.10 -24.69 -37.16
C PRO A 429 2.41 -25.86 -36.44
N ARG A 430 2.04 -25.66 -35.18
CA ARG A 430 1.19 -26.57 -34.39
C ARG A 430 0.01 -25.78 -33.82
N MET A 431 -1.19 -26.35 -33.85
CA MET A 431 -2.39 -25.74 -33.23
C MET A 431 -2.50 -26.23 -31.80
N LEU A 432 -2.83 -25.34 -30.85
CA LEU A 432 -2.89 -25.67 -29.42
C LEU A 432 -4.32 -25.96 -28.93
N SER A 433 -5.34 -25.56 -29.69
CA SER A 433 -6.75 -25.92 -29.42
C SER A 433 -7.08 -27.38 -29.74
N PRO A 434 -8.03 -28.02 -29.02
CA PRO A 434 -8.59 -29.32 -29.38
C PRO A 434 -9.17 -29.35 -30.80
N ARG A 435 -9.09 -30.50 -31.47
CA ARG A 435 -9.69 -30.68 -32.80
C ARG A 435 -11.20 -30.80 -32.76
N ASN A 436 -11.87 -30.20 -33.74
CA ASN A 436 -13.31 -30.31 -33.99
C ASN A 436 -14.19 -29.84 -32.81
N GLN A 437 -13.78 -28.78 -32.11
CA GLN A 437 -14.53 -28.22 -30.99
C GLN A 437 -15.93 -27.77 -31.45
N LEU A 438 -16.98 -28.22 -30.74
CA LEU A 438 -18.35 -27.76 -30.93
C LEU A 438 -18.64 -26.60 -29.97
N ILE A 439 -18.94 -25.43 -30.52
CA ILE A 439 -19.43 -24.27 -29.78
C ILE A 439 -20.92 -24.10 -30.11
N ARG A 440 -21.76 -24.07 -29.07
CA ARG A 440 -23.18 -23.73 -29.16
C ARG A 440 -23.36 -22.31 -28.64
N VAL A 441 -24.15 -21.51 -29.33
CA VAL A 441 -24.39 -20.11 -28.97
C VAL A 441 -25.81 -19.70 -29.34
N ILE A 442 -26.42 -18.85 -28.51
CA ILE A 442 -27.74 -18.27 -28.78
C ILE A 442 -27.65 -17.17 -29.85
N LEU A 443 -28.70 -17.00 -30.65
CA LEU A 443 -28.84 -15.86 -31.56
C LEU A 443 -28.56 -14.50 -30.89
N TYR A 444 -27.95 -13.60 -31.65
CA TYR A 444 -27.58 -12.22 -31.31
C TYR A 444 -26.48 -12.06 -30.24
N ASN A 445 -26.11 -13.11 -29.51
CA ASN A 445 -24.95 -13.06 -28.61
C ASN A 445 -23.63 -12.89 -29.40
N ARG A 446 -22.60 -12.33 -28.73
CA ARG A 446 -21.20 -12.41 -29.18
C ARG A 446 -20.59 -13.77 -28.85
N THR A 447 -19.61 -14.23 -29.62
CA THR A 447 -18.82 -15.41 -29.27
C THR A 447 -17.38 -15.33 -29.80
N ARG A 448 -16.52 -16.20 -29.29
CA ARG A 448 -15.10 -16.28 -29.63
C ARG A 448 -14.75 -17.74 -29.93
N LEU A 449 -14.08 -17.95 -31.06
CA LEU A 449 -13.57 -19.25 -31.50
C LEU A 449 -12.06 -19.25 -31.27
N ASP A 450 -11.60 -19.93 -30.23
CA ASP A 450 -10.18 -19.88 -29.84
C ASP A 450 -9.30 -20.78 -30.70
N CYS A 451 -8.25 -20.19 -31.29
CA CYS A 451 -7.27 -20.93 -32.08
C CYS A 451 -5.82 -20.47 -31.86
N PRO A 452 -5.30 -20.53 -30.61
CA PRO A 452 -3.87 -20.43 -30.33
C PRO A 452 -3.03 -21.43 -31.13
N PHE A 453 -1.84 -20.99 -31.51
CA PHE A 453 -0.89 -21.71 -32.35
C PHE A 453 0.56 -21.47 -31.88
N PHE A 454 1.49 -22.31 -32.34
CA PHE A 454 2.92 -22.24 -32.06
C PHE A 454 3.73 -22.55 -33.31
N GLY A 455 4.94 -21.99 -33.44
CA GLY A 455 5.87 -22.26 -34.53
C GLY A 455 7.02 -21.24 -34.59
N SER A 456 8.09 -21.58 -35.32
CA SER A 456 9.26 -20.72 -35.54
C SER A 456 9.75 -20.91 -36.99
N PRO A 457 9.68 -19.89 -37.88
CA PRO A 457 9.19 -18.52 -37.64
C PRO A 457 7.73 -18.47 -37.16
N ILE A 458 7.34 -17.35 -36.54
CA ILE A 458 5.97 -17.14 -36.05
C ILE A 458 4.97 -17.36 -37.20
N PRO A 459 4.04 -18.32 -37.09
CA PRO A 459 3.10 -18.61 -38.17
C PRO A 459 2.13 -17.45 -38.46
N THR A 460 1.88 -17.20 -39.74
CA THR A 460 0.78 -16.33 -40.18
C THR A 460 -0.55 -17.10 -40.07
N LEU A 461 -1.55 -16.51 -39.43
CA LEU A 461 -2.87 -17.13 -39.28
C LEU A 461 -3.89 -16.57 -40.29
N ARG A 462 -4.80 -17.44 -40.77
CA ARG A 462 -6.00 -17.07 -41.53
C ARG A 462 -7.21 -17.88 -41.07
N TRP A 463 -8.41 -17.30 -41.17
CA TRP A 463 -9.68 -17.94 -40.85
C TRP A 463 -10.59 -18.04 -42.08
N PHE A 464 -11.35 -19.13 -42.20
CA PHE A 464 -12.26 -19.43 -43.31
C PHE A 464 -13.59 -20.01 -42.80
N LYS A 465 -14.70 -19.80 -43.53
CA LYS A 465 -16.04 -20.33 -43.18
C LYS A 465 -16.46 -21.39 -44.19
N ASN A 466 -16.89 -22.55 -43.72
CA ASN A 466 -17.33 -23.71 -44.52
C ASN A 466 -16.33 -24.12 -45.63
N GLY A 467 -15.02 -23.90 -45.40
CA GLY A 467 -13.95 -24.23 -46.35
C GLY A 467 -13.86 -23.33 -47.59
N GLN A 468 -14.59 -22.21 -47.65
CA GLN A 468 -14.61 -21.28 -48.80
C GLN A 468 -14.49 -19.81 -48.37
N GLY A 469 -14.21 -18.94 -49.34
CA GLY A 469 -14.17 -17.49 -49.16
C GLY A 469 -12.78 -16.89 -48.89
N SER A 470 -12.77 -15.58 -48.65
CA SER A 470 -11.59 -14.82 -48.22
C SER A 470 -11.30 -15.03 -46.73
N ASN A 471 -10.16 -14.52 -46.26
CA ASN A 471 -9.85 -14.47 -44.82
C ASN A 471 -10.97 -13.75 -44.04
N LEU A 472 -11.41 -14.33 -42.93
CA LEU A 472 -12.39 -13.73 -42.03
C LEU A 472 -11.71 -12.76 -41.07
N ASP A 473 -11.57 -11.50 -41.48
CA ASP A 473 -11.22 -10.40 -40.59
C ASP A 473 -11.93 -9.11 -41.05
N GLY A 474 -12.47 -8.35 -40.10
CA GLY A 474 -13.34 -7.19 -40.35
C GLY A 474 -14.85 -7.49 -40.40
N GLY A 475 -15.66 -6.43 -40.36
CA GLY A 475 -17.12 -6.52 -40.31
C GLY A 475 -17.61 -7.16 -38.99
N ASN A 476 -18.45 -8.19 -39.08
CA ASN A 476 -18.91 -8.98 -37.92
C ASN A 476 -17.76 -9.79 -37.27
N TYR A 477 -16.62 -9.91 -37.96
CA TYR A 477 -15.47 -10.70 -37.55
C TYR A 477 -14.33 -9.81 -37.04
N HIS A 478 -13.47 -10.37 -36.17
CA HIS A 478 -12.20 -9.77 -35.77
C HIS A 478 -11.22 -10.87 -35.30
N VAL A 479 -9.98 -10.86 -35.79
CA VAL A 479 -8.93 -11.80 -35.37
C VAL A 479 -7.98 -11.13 -34.37
N TYR A 480 -7.78 -11.77 -33.21
CA TYR A 480 -6.81 -11.34 -32.19
C TYR A 480 -5.38 -11.82 -32.50
N GLU A 481 -4.36 -11.18 -31.92
CA GLU A 481 -2.94 -11.57 -32.06
C GLU A 481 -2.67 -13.04 -31.67
N ASN A 482 -3.38 -13.56 -30.67
CA ASN A 482 -3.28 -14.97 -30.25
C ASN A 482 -4.03 -15.94 -31.18
N GLY A 483 -4.57 -15.47 -32.29
CA GLY A 483 -5.20 -16.27 -33.33
C GLY A 483 -6.69 -16.56 -33.18
N SER A 484 -7.33 -16.11 -32.11
CA SER A 484 -8.77 -16.37 -31.89
C SER A 484 -9.64 -15.47 -32.76
N LEU A 485 -10.79 -15.97 -33.22
CA LEU A 485 -11.77 -15.22 -34.02
C LEU A 485 -12.96 -14.81 -33.15
N GLU A 486 -13.23 -13.51 -33.03
CA GLU A 486 -14.49 -12.99 -32.51
C GLU A 486 -15.57 -12.95 -33.60
N ILE A 487 -16.81 -13.29 -33.22
CA ILE A 487 -18.03 -13.00 -33.98
C ILE A 487 -18.90 -12.11 -33.10
N LYS A 488 -19.08 -10.85 -33.52
CA LYS A 488 -19.60 -9.77 -32.66
C LYS A 488 -21.10 -9.89 -32.40
N MET A 489 -21.87 -10.33 -33.39
CA MET A 489 -23.31 -10.59 -33.29
C MET A 489 -23.66 -11.85 -34.08
N ILE A 490 -24.08 -12.91 -33.40
CA ILE A 490 -24.42 -14.18 -34.02
C ILE A 490 -25.76 -14.13 -34.76
N ARG A 491 -25.76 -14.60 -36.01
CA ARG A 491 -26.96 -14.75 -36.85
C ARG A 491 -27.17 -16.22 -37.23
N LYS A 492 -28.37 -16.61 -37.71
CA LYS A 492 -28.58 -17.99 -38.24
C LYS A 492 -27.62 -18.33 -39.39
N GLU A 493 -27.23 -17.33 -40.19
CA GLU A 493 -26.21 -17.44 -41.25
C GLU A 493 -24.77 -17.66 -40.75
N ASP A 494 -24.50 -17.49 -39.44
CA ASP A 494 -23.20 -17.81 -38.83
C ASP A 494 -23.04 -19.27 -38.41
N GLN A 495 -24.09 -20.09 -38.50
CA GLN A 495 -23.95 -21.53 -38.31
C GLN A 495 -23.05 -22.15 -39.40
N GLY A 496 -22.04 -22.92 -39.00
CA GLY A 496 -21.07 -23.47 -39.94
C GLY A 496 -19.85 -24.12 -39.29
N ILE A 497 -18.84 -24.41 -40.11
CA ILE A 497 -17.52 -24.88 -39.68
C ILE A 497 -16.51 -23.77 -39.99
N TYR A 498 -15.82 -23.29 -38.97
CA TYR A 498 -14.78 -22.27 -39.08
C TYR A 498 -13.41 -22.94 -39.01
N THR A 499 -12.59 -22.74 -40.04
CA THR A 499 -11.25 -23.31 -40.14
C THR A 499 -10.20 -22.22 -39.92
N CYS A 500 -9.39 -22.37 -38.88
CA CYS A 500 -8.18 -21.58 -38.69
C CYS A 500 -6.96 -22.30 -39.27
N VAL A 501 -6.08 -21.55 -39.93
CA VAL A 501 -4.93 -22.06 -40.69
C VAL A 501 -3.68 -21.26 -40.31
N ALA A 502 -2.70 -21.90 -39.69
CA ALA A 502 -1.40 -21.33 -39.33
C ALA A 502 -0.33 -21.80 -40.32
N THR A 503 0.39 -20.87 -40.96
CA THR A 503 1.41 -21.17 -41.99
C THR A 503 2.72 -20.43 -41.72
N ASN A 504 3.85 -21.14 -41.74
CA ASN A 504 5.20 -20.57 -41.81
C ASN A 504 6.01 -21.26 -42.93
N ILE A 505 7.30 -20.96 -43.07
CA ILE A 505 8.16 -21.48 -44.15
C ILE A 505 8.37 -23.01 -44.10
N LEU A 506 8.12 -23.65 -42.96
CA LEU A 506 8.33 -25.08 -42.71
C LEU A 506 7.06 -25.91 -42.88
N GLY A 507 5.90 -25.26 -43.02
CA GLY A 507 4.64 -25.94 -43.29
C GLY A 507 3.39 -25.18 -42.85
N LYS A 508 2.29 -25.93 -42.79
CA LYS A 508 0.95 -25.46 -42.40
C LYS A 508 0.35 -26.43 -41.39
N ALA A 509 -0.32 -25.88 -40.38
CA ALA A 509 -1.30 -26.60 -39.58
C ALA A 509 -2.66 -25.91 -39.65
N GLU A 510 -3.72 -26.65 -39.33
CA GLU A 510 -5.08 -26.14 -39.29
C GLU A 510 -5.90 -26.81 -38.19
N ASN A 511 -6.94 -26.12 -37.74
CA ASN A 511 -7.96 -26.65 -36.84
C ASN A 511 -9.35 -26.18 -37.28
N GLN A 512 -10.39 -26.92 -36.87
CA GLN A 512 -11.78 -26.66 -37.20
C GLN A 512 -12.62 -26.52 -35.92
N VAL A 513 -13.47 -25.49 -35.90
CA VAL A 513 -14.45 -25.22 -34.85
C VAL A 513 -15.84 -25.24 -35.50
N ARG A 514 -16.74 -26.10 -34.99
CA ARG A 514 -18.14 -26.17 -35.44
C ARG A 514 -18.98 -25.23 -34.59
N LEU A 515 -19.70 -24.32 -35.23
CA LEU A 515 -20.57 -23.35 -34.58
C LEU A 515 -22.04 -23.70 -34.84
N GLU A 516 -22.82 -23.92 -33.77
CA GLU A 516 -24.27 -24.14 -33.85
C GLU A 516 -25.04 -23.01 -33.20
N VAL A 517 -26.02 -22.46 -33.94
CA VAL A 517 -26.73 -21.23 -33.57
C VAL A 517 -28.15 -21.57 -33.10
N LYS A 518 -28.33 -21.57 -31.78
CA LYS A 518 -29.54 -21.99 -31.08
C LYS A 518 -30.55 -20.84 -30.94
N ASP A 519 -31.82 -21.20 -30.85
CA ASP A 519 -32.89 -20.24 -30.56
C ASP A 519 -32.90 -19.84 -29.08
N PRO A 520 -33.13 -18.54 -28.75
CA PRO A 520 -33.17 -18.06 -27.38
C PRO A 520 -34.35 -18.61 -26.58
N THR A 521 -34.12 -18.88 -25.31
CA THR A 521 -35.17 -19.15 -24.32
C THR A 521 -36.02 -17.90 -24.10
N ARG A 522 -37.35 -18.05 -24.14
CA ARG A 522 -38.33 -16.97 -24.00
C ARG A 522 -39.58 -17.45 -23.27
N ILE A 523 -39.96 -16.77 -22.19
CA ILE A 523 -41.25 -16.96 -21.51
C ILE A 523 -42.31 -16.21 -22.33
N TYR A 524 -43.17 -16.96 -23.03
CA TYR A 524 -44.19 -16.40 -23.94
C TYR A 524 -45.60 -16.36 -23.32
N ARG A 525 -45.81 -17.08 -22.22
CA ARG A 525 -46.91 -16.87 -21.27
C ARG A 525 -46.27 -16.56 -19.94
N MET A 526 -46.29 -15.28 -19.57
CA MET A 526 -45.79 -14.80 -18.29
C MET A 526 -46.85 -15.01 -17.20
N PRO A 527 -46.47 -15.15 -15.92
CA PRO A 527 -47.44 -15.10 -14.84
C PRO A 527 -48.03 -13.69 -14.75
N GLU A 528 -49.35 -13.61 -14.60
CA GLU A 528 -50.10 -12.36 -14.43
C GLU A 528 -50.29 -12.03 -12.94
N ASP A 529 -50.38 -10.75 -12.60
CA ASP A 529 -50.67 -10.29 -11.23
C ASP A 529 -52.09 -10.72 -10.83
N GLN A 530 -52.25 -11.41 -9.70
CA GLN A 530 -53.52 -12.01 -9.28
C GLN A 530 -53.98 -11.55 -7.91
N VAL A 531 -55.30 -11.41 -7.76
CA VAL A 531 -55.97 -11.04 -6.51
C VAL A 531 -56.87 -12.20 -6.07
N ALA A 532 -56.48 -12.88 -4.99
CA ALA A 532 -57.14 -14.07 -4.48
C ALA A 532 -57.88 -13.80 -3.16
N LYS A 533 -58.89 -14.61 -2.84
CA LYS A 533 -59.51 -14.60 -1.51
C LYS A 533 -58.86 -15.63 -0.61
N ARG A 534 -58.82 -15.36 0.69
CA ARG A 534 -58.28 -16.32 1.66
C ARG A 534 -59.01 -17.67 1.58
N GLY A 535 -58.26 -18.74 1.29
CA GLY A 535 -58.76 -20.10 1.12
C GLY A 535 -59.01 -20.55 -0.33
N THR A 536 -58.90 -19.68 -1.34
CA THR A 536 -59.02 -20.11 -2.75
C THR A 536 -57.75 -20.77 -3.27
N THR A 537 -57.82 -21.36 -4.47
CA THR A 537 -56.64 -21.83 -5.22
C THR A 537 -56.23 -20.77 -6.23
N VAL A 538 -54.92 -20.60 -6.44
CA VAL A 538 -54.30 -19.71 -7.44
C VAL A 538 -53.42 -20.54 -8.36
N GLN A 539 -53.35 -20.17 -9.64
CA GLN A 539 -52.44 -20.78 -10.60
C GLN A 539 -51.73 -19.68 -11.40
N LEU A 540 -50.41 -19.64 -11.32
CA LEU A 540 -49.54 -18.75 -12.07
C LEU A 540 -48.99 -19.53 -13.27
N GLU A 541 -49.41 -19.19 -14.49
CA GLU A 541 -48.80 -19.77 -15.71
C GLU A 541 -47.36 -19.26 -15.88
N CYS A 542 -46.49 -20.12 -16.40
CA CYS A 542 -45.21 -19.72 -16.96
C CYS A 542 -44.84 -20.71 -18.07
N ARG A 543 -45.16 -20.37 -19.32
CA ARG A 543 -44.88 -21.24 -20.47
C ARG A 543 -43.72 -20.69 -21.28
N VAL A 544 -42.80 -21.59 -21.63
CA VAL A 544 -41.50 -21.25 -22.21
C VAL A 544 -41.38 -21.82 -23.61
N LYS A 545 -40.74 -21.05 -24.51
CA LYS A 545 -40.24 -21.53 -25.79
C LYS A 545 -38.72 -21.46 -25.76
N HIS A 546 -38.05 -22.55 -26.13
CA HIS A 546 -36.60 -22.67 -26.18
C HIS A 546 -36.18 -23.46 -27.43
N ASP A 547 -34.88 -23.53 -27.72
CA ASP A 547 -34.36 -24.44 -28.74
C ASP A 547 -34.56 -25.92 -28.31
N PRO A 548 -35.26 -26.76 -29.09
CA PRO A 548 -35.55 -28.15 -28.70
C PRO A 548 -34.32 -29.07 -28.54
N SER A 549 -33.13 -28.63 -28.95
CA SER A 549 -31.87 -29.37 -28.73
C SER A 549 -31.18 -29.06 -27.40
N LEU A 550 -31.74 -28.14 -26.61
CA LEU A 550 -31.29 -27.78 -25.26
C LEU A 550 -32.27 -28.29 -24.20
N LYS A 551 -31.77 -28.59 -23.00
CA LYS A 551 -32.61 -28.95 -21.84
C LYS A 551 -33.13 -27.69 -21.18
N LEU A 552 -34.45 -27.55 -21.06
CA LEU A 552 -35.09 -26.51 -20.26
C LEU A 552 -35.18 -26.93 -18.78
N ALA A 553 -34.93 -25.98 -17.88
CA ALA A 553 -35.26 -26.05 -16.47
C ALA A 553 -36.12 -24.83 -16.08
N VAL A 554 -37.39 -25.06 -15.75
CA VAL A 554 -38.27 -24.03 -15.17
C VAL A 554 -38.15 -24.10 -13.65
N SER A 555 -38.03 -22.95 -12.99
CA SER A 555 -38.00 -22.80 -11.54
C SER A 555 -38.77 -21.55 -11.09
N TRP A 556 -39.05 -21.44 -9.79
CA TRP A 556 -39.84 -20.36 -9.22
C TRP A 556 -39.15 -19.80 -7.98
N LEU A 557 -39.18 -18.48 -7.85
CA LEU A 557 -38.81 -17.72 -6.66
C LEU A 557 -40.06 -17.10 -6.03
N LYS A 558 -40.06 -16.86 -4.73
CA LYS A 558 -41.02 -16.00 -4.03
C LYS A 558 -40.27 -14.92 -3.28
N ASP A 559 -40.64 -13.67 -3.51
CA ASP A 559 -39.95 -12.47 -3.00
C ASP A 559 -38.43 -12.54 -3.25
N ASP A 560 -38.10 -13.00 -4.46
CA ASP A 560 -36.76 -13.27 -5.02
C ASP A 560 -35.91 -14.36 -4.34
N GLU A 561 -36.42 -15.02 -3.31
CA GLU A 561 -35.83 -16.24 -2.70
C GLU A 561 -36.35 -17.53 -3.36
N PRO A 562 -35.58 -18.65 -3.39
CA PRO A 562 -36.02 -19.91 -3.97
C PRO A 562 -37.31 -20.47 -3.34
N LEU A 563 -38.34 -20.75 -4.16
CA LEU A 563 -39.62 -21.21 -3.64
C LEU A 563 -39.57 -22.68 -3.20
N TYR A 564 -39.55 -22.89 -1.89
CA TYR A 564 -39.77 -24.20 -1.28
C TYR A 564 -41.23 -24.67 -1.49
N ILE A 565 -41.42 -25.66 -2.36
CA ILE A 565 -42.73 -26.25 -2.67
C ILE A 565 -43.28 -26.99 -1.44
N SER A 566 -44.19 -26.34 -0.72
CA SER A 566 -44.91 -26.93 0.42
C SER A 566 -46.03 -27.88 -0.02
N ASN A 567 -46.58 -28.66 0.92
CA ASN A 567 -47.72 -29.57 0.69
C ASN A 567 -48.99 -28.89 0.13
N ARG A 568 -49.05 -27.54 0.16
CA ARG A 568 -50.13 -26.73 -0.42
C ARG A 568 -49.80 -26.19 -1.82
N MET A 569 -48.66 -26.56 -2.40
CA MET A 569 -48.20 -26.05 -3.68
C MET A 569 -47.89 -27.21 -4.63
N LYS A 570 -48.29 -27.07 -5.89
CA LYS A 570 -47.94 -28.00 -6.96
C LYS A 570 -47.27 -27.21 -8.07
N LYS A 571 -46.00 -27.52 -8.32
CA LYS A 571 -45.27 -27.06 -9.49
C LYS A 571 -45.51 -28.07 -10.61
N GLU A 572 -45.94 -27.57 -11.76
CA GLU A 572 -46.01 -28.28 -13.03
C GLU A 572 -44.97 -27.68 -13.99
N GLU A 573 -44.82 -28.27 -15.18
CA GLU A 573 -43.82 -27.83 -16.17
C GLU A 573 -44.13 -26.41 -16.71
N ASP A 574 -45.42 -26.11 -16.87
CA ASP A 574 -45.97 -24.86 -17.43
C ASP A 574 -46.58 -23.91 -16.37
N SER A 575 -46.61 -24.26 -15.07
CA SER A 575 -47.28 -23.43 -14.04
C SER A 575 -46.91 -23.73 -12.58
N LEU A 576 -47.22 -22.78 -11.69
CA LEU A 576 -47.22 -22.95 -10.23
C LEU A 576 -48.64 -22.80 -9.68
N THR A 577 -49.16 -23.85 -9.04
CA THR A 577 -50.47 -23.84 -8.36
C THR A 577 -50.30 -23.76 -6.85
N ILE A 578 -51.07 -22.90 -6.18
CA ILE A 578 -51.09 -22.68 -4.73
C ILE A 578 -52.52 -22.92 -4.21
N PHE A 579 -52.69 -23.95 -3.38
CA PHE A 579 -53.98 -24.36 -2.81
C PHE A 579 -54.23 -23.75 -1.44
N GLY A 580 -55.44 -23.26 -1.19
CA GLY A 580 -55.84 -22.73 0.12
C GLY A 580 -55.00 -21.52 0.53
N VAL A 581 -54.92 -20.53 -0.36
CA VAL A 581 -54.10 -19.31 -0.25
C VAL A 581 -54.37 -18.57 1.06
N ALA A 582 -53.31 -18.22 1.78
CA ALA A 582 -53.34 -17.48 3.03
C ALA A 582 -52.51 -16.20 2.92
N GLU A 583 -52.64 -15.29 3.88
CA GLU A 583 -51.93 -13.98 3.87
C GLU A 583 -50.39 -14.13 3.74
N ARG A 584 -49.79 -15.21 4.25
CA ARG A 584 -48.35 -15.54 4.06
C ARG A 584 -47.95 -15.90 2.62
N ASP A 585 -48.91 -16.25 1.78
CA ASP A 585 -48.70 -16.58 0.37
C ASP A 585 -48.79 -15.31 -0.51
N GLN A 586 -49.15 -14.15 0.05
CA GLN A 586 -48.96 -12.85 -0.61
C GLN A 586 -47.47 -12.57 -0.81
N GLY A 587 -47.13 -11.97 -1.95
CA GLY A 587 -45.76 -11.64 -2.35
C GLY A 587 -45.59 -11.70 -3.86
N SER A 588 -44.37 -11.42 -4.32
CA SER A 588 -44.02 -11.50 -5.73
C SER A 588 -43.51 -12.90 -6.08
N TYR A 589 -43.92 -13.44 -7.23
CA TYR A 589 -43.51 -14.74 -7.73
C TYR A 589 -42.78 -14.59 -9.06
N THR A 590 -41.51 -14.97 -9.10
CA THR A 590 -40.66 -14.89 -10.30
C THR A 590 -40.49 -16.28 -10.87
N CYS A 591 -41.00 -16.51 -12.09
CA CYS A 591 -40.62 -17.67 -12.88
C CYS A 591 -39.25 -17.43 -13.52
N VAL A 592 -38.38 -18.45 -13.46
CA VAL A 592 -37.03 -18.43 -14.05
C VAL A 592 -36.89 -19.65 -14.94
N ALA A 593 -36.68 -19.43 -16.23
CA ALA A 593 -36.59 -20.45 -17.26
C ALA A 593 -35.17 -20.45 -17.84
N SER A 594 -34.39 -21.51 -17.58
CA SER A 594 -32.99 -21.59 -17.99
C SER A 594 -32.67 -22.82 -18.84
N THR A 595 -31.63 -22.71 -19.65
CA THR A 595 -31.02 -23.83 -20.40
C THR A 595 -29.54 -23.95 -20.05
N GLU A 596 -28.83 -24.85 -20.74
CA GLU A 596 -27.37 -24.94 -20.68
C GLU A 596 -26.63 -23.74 -21.34
N LEU A 597 -27.34 -22.78 -21.97
CA LEU A 597 -26.74 -21.62 -22.67
C LEU A 597 -27.32 -20.25 -22.27
N ASP A 598 -28.54 -20.16 -21.76
CA ASP A 598 -29.23 -18.90 -21.44
C ASP A 598 -30.30 -19.03 -20.35
N GLN A 599 -30.89 -17.89 -19.94
CA GLN A 599 -32.12 -17.86 -19.14
C GLN A 599 -33.00 -16.65 -19.46
N ASP A 600 -34.29 -16.78 -19.19
CA ASP A 600 -35.30 -15.71 -19.22
C ASP A 600 -36.13 -15.72 -17.91
N LEU A 601 -36.72 -14.57 -17.55
CA LEU A 601 -37.40 -14.36 -16.26
C LEU A 601 -38.68 -13.52 -16.42
N ALA A 602 -39.74 -13.93 -15.71
CA ALA A 602 -41.02 -13.22 -15.69
C ALA A 602 -41.63 -13.20 -14.28
N LYS A 603 -42.19 -12.07 -13.85
CA LYS A 603 -42.48 -11.79 -12.44
C LYS A 603 -43.87 -11.18 -12.20
N ALA A 604 -44.67 -11.88 -11.41
CA ALA A 604 -46.02 -11.50 -10.98
C ALA A 604 -46.09 -11.15 -9.49
N TYR A 605 -47.23 -10.63 -9.05
CA TYR A 605 -47.57 -10.38 -7.65
C TYR A 605 -48.91 -11.02 -7.28
N LEU A 606 -48.95 -11.73 -6.16
CA LEU A 606 -50.16 -12.33 -5.60
C LEU A 606 -50.63 -11.49 -4.40
N THR A 607 -51.81 -10.88 -4.50
CA THR A 607 -52.49 -10.15 -3.42
C THR A 607 -53.57 -11.02 -2.79
N VAL A 608 -53.69 -11.03 -1.45
CA VAL A 608 -54.67 -11.86 -0.72
C VAL A 608 -55.66 -11.01 0.06
N LEU A 609 -56.94 -11.09 -0.32
CA LEU A 609 -58.02 -10.33 0.30
C LEU A 609 -58.65 -11.07 1.48
N ALA A 610 -58.82 -10.33 2.59
CA ALA A 610 -59.80 -10.63 3.64
C ALA A 610 -61.23 -10.39 3.13
N ASP A 611 -62.22 -10.98 3.79
CA ASP A 611 -63.55 -11.16 3.20
C ASP A 611 -64.54 -10.00 3.42
N GLN A 612 -65.59 -9.98 2.58
CA GLN A 612 -66.74 -9.06 2.54
C GLN A 612 -66.56 -7.64 1.95
N ALA A 613 -66.82 -7.55 0.64
CA ALA A 613 -67.68 -6.51 0.04
C ALA A 613 -68.41 -7.12 -1.19
N THR A 614 -69.53 -6.54 -1.63
CA THR A 614 -70.43 -7.10 -2.67
C THR A 614 -70.75 -6.04 -3.78
N PRO A 615 -71.67 -6.20 -4.76
CA PRO A 615 -71.21 -6.23 -6.16
C PRO A 615 -71.95 -5.32 -7.15
N THR A 616 -71.24 -4.53 -7.96
CA THR A 616 -71.83 -3.79 -9.12
C THR A 616 -70.92 -3.73 -10.35
N ASN A 617 -71.54 -3.79 -11.53
CA ASN A 617 -71.01 -3.56 -12.88
C ASN A 617 -69.69 -4.25 -13.30
N ARG A 618 -69.84 -5.35 -14.05
CA ARG A 618 -68.91 -5.74 -15.12
C ARG A 618 -69.44 -5.27 -16.47
N LEU A 619 -68.72 -4.38 -17.15
CA LEU A 619 -68.41 -4.52 -18.59
C LEU A 619 -67.28 -3.55 -18.98
N ALA A 620 -66.53 -3.88 -20.04
CA ALA A 620 -65.50 -3.04 -20.66
C ALA A 620 -64.30 -2.60 -19.78
N ALA A 621 -63.48 -3.59 -19.38
CA ALA A 621 -62.03 -3.40 -19.28
C ALA A 621 -61.34 -4.71 -19.68
N LEU A 622 -60.34 -4.66 -20.56
CA LEU A 622 -59.35 -5.72 -20.70
C LEU A 622 -58.41 -5.68 -19.49
N PRO A 623 -57.78 -6.80 -19.09
CA PRO A 623 -56.76 -6.78 -18.04
C PRO A 623 -55.64 -5.82 -18.44
N LYS A 624 -55.35 -4.85 -17.58
CA LYS A 624 -54.24 -3.92 -17.77
C LYS A 624 -52.94 -4.67 -17.50
N GLY A 625 -52.08 -4.79 -18.51
CA GLY A 625 -50.73 -5.34 -18.39
C GLY A 625 -49.67 -4.25 -18.19
N ARG A 626 -48.43 -4.65 -17.86
CA ARG A 626 -47.26 -3.76 -17.94
C ARG A 626 -46.86 -3.55 -19.41
N PRO A 627 -46.18 -2.45 -19.78
CA PRO A 627 -45.86 -2.20 -21.18
C PRO A 627 -44.86 -3.20 -21.73
N ASP A 628 -44.90 -3.41 -23.04
CA ASP A 628 -43.86 -4.17 -23.74
C ASP A 628 -42.56 -3.36 -23.84
N ARG A 629 -41.40 -4.02 -24.04
CA ARG A 629 -40.11 -3.30 -24.02
C ARG A 629 -39.97 -2.36 -25.23
N PRO A 630 -39.43 -1.12 -25.05
CA PRO A 630 -39.06 -0.24 -26.17
C PRO A 630 -38.06 -0.91 -27.12
N ARG A 631 -38.10 -0.49 -28.39
CA ARG A 631 -37.33 -1.12 -29.49
C ARG A 631 -36.66 -0.05 -30.35
N ASP A 632 -35.75 -0.50 -31.21
CA ASP A 632 -35.14 0.28 -32.30
C ASP A 632 -34.61 1.64 -31.81
N LEU A 633 -33.60 1.57 -30.94
CA LEU A 633 -32.93 2.73 -30.35
C LEU A 633 -31.90 3.30 -31.31
N GLU A 634 -32.10 4.53 -31.78
CA GLU A 634 -31.12 5.23 -32.63
C GLU A 634 -30.51 6.43 -31.90
N LEU A 635 -29.21 6.66 -32.14
CA LEU A 635 -28.47 7.82 -31.65
C LEU A 635 -28.32 8.84 -32.77
N THR A 636 -28.96 10.00 -32.60
CA THR A 636 -29.02 11.11 -33.56
C THR A 636 -28.56 12.42 -32.88
N ASP A 637 -28.42 13.50 -33.65
CA ASP A 637 -27.95 14.82 -33.16
C ASP A 637 -26.71 14.74 -32.25
N LEU A 638 -25.69 13.97 -32.69
CA LEU A 638 -24.44 13.76 -31.94
C LEU A 638 -23.68 15.09 -31.75
N ALA A 639 -23.66 15.59 -30.52
CA ALA A 639 -22.97 16.81 -30.13
C ALA A 639 -22.08 16.57 -28.90
N GLU A 640 -21.07 17.43 -28.70
CA GLU A 640 -19.95 17.25 -27.76
C GLU A 640 -20.33 16.77 -26.35
N ARG A 641 -21.51 17.18 -25.86
CA ARG A 641 -22.05 16.89 -24.52
C ARG A 641 -23.51 16.41 -24.55
N SER A 642 -24.04 16.01 -25.70
CA SER A 642 -25.42 15.51 -25.79
C SER A 642 -25.70 14.65 -27.02
N VAL A 643 -26.63 13.71 -26.85
CA VAL A 643 -27.15 12.87 -27.93
C VAL A 643 -28.68 12.90 -27.92
N ARG A 644 -29.33 12.88 -29.08
CA ARG A 644 -30.75 12.53 -29.17
C ARG A 644 -30.86 11.01 -29.23
N LEU A 645 -31.42 10.41 -28.19
CA LEU A 645 -31.90 9.04 -28.23
C LEU A 645 -33.34 9.06 -28.75
N THR A 646 -33.61 8.31 -29.82
CA THR A 646 -34.96 7.99 -30.29
C THR A 646 -35.27 6.52 -29.97
N TRP A 647 -36.55 6.17 -29.83
CA TRP A 647 -37.00 4.78 -29.67
C TRP A 647 -38.40 4.59 -30.25
N ILE A 648 -38.76 3.32 -30.49
CA ILE A 648 -40.13 2.92 -30.80
C ILE A 648 -40.81 2.41 -29.52
N PRO A 649 -41.98 2.95 -29.13
CA PRO A 649 -42.80 2.44 -28.04
C PRO A 649 -43.10 0.93 -28.16
N GLY A 650 -43.16 0.25 -27.01
CA GLY A 650 -43.79 -1.07 -26.92
C GLY A 650 -45.32 -0.97 -26.95
N ASP A 651 -45.99 -2.12 -26.95
CA ASP A 651 -47.43 -2.19 -26.70
C ASP A 651 -47.74 -1.68 -25.27
N ASP A 652 -48.85 -0.97 -25.09
CA ASP A 652 -49.28 -0.45 -23.78
C ASP A 652 -50.04 -1.50 -22.94
N ASN A 653 -50.42 -2.62 -23.56
CA ASN A 653 -51.16 -3.72 -22.94
C ASN A 653 -52.41 -3.23 -22.18
N ASN A 654 -53.17 -2.34 -22.81
CA ASN A 654 -54.42 -1.73 -22.32
C ASN A 654 -54.27 -0.78 -21.10
N SER A 655 -53.05 -0.35 -20.77
CA SER A 655 -52.83 0.77 -19.84
C SER A 655 -51.79 1.73 -20.43
N PRO A 656 -52.17 3.00 -20.70
CA PRO A 656 -51.32 3.92 -21.43
C PRO A 656 -50.00 4.15 -20.71
N ILE A 657 -48.90 4.09 -21.48
CA ILE A 657 -47.55 4.36 -20.97
C ILE A 657 -47.55 5.78 -20.35
N THR A 658 -47.27 5.85 -19.05
CA THR A 658 -47.19 7.11 -18.29
C THR A 658 -45.80 7.72 -18.40
N ASP A 659 -44.76 6.89 -18.49
CA ASP A 659 -43.37 7.33 -18.52
C ASP A 659 -42.44 6.39 -19.30
N TYR A 660 -41.27 6.90 -19.67
CA TYR A 660 -40.08 6.13 -20.00
C TYR A 660 -38.94 6.49 -19.04
N VAL A 661 -38.17 5.50 -18.59
CA VAL A 661 -36.87 5.70 -17.92
C VAL A 661 -35.77 5.32 -18.89
N VAL A 662 -34.87 6.27 -19.19
CA VAL A 662 -33.64 6.00 -19.93
C VAL A 662 -32.56 5.62 -18.94
N GLN A 663 -31.82 4.55 -19.23
CA GLN A 663 -30.64 4.10 -18.49
C GLN A 663 -29.38 4.15 -19.37
N PHE A 664 -28.21 4.22 -18.75
CA PHE A 664 -26.91 4.25 -19.42
C PHE A 664 -25.86 3.33 -18.75
N GLU A 665 -24.85 2.93 -19.52
CA GLU A 665 -23.68 2.17 -19.09
C GLU A 665 -22.39 2.93 -19.46
N GLU A 666 -21.42 3.02 -18.53
CA GLU A 666 -20.10 3.66 -18.75
C GLU A 666 -18.99 2.61 -18.87
N ASP A 667 -18.79 2.14 -20.11
CA ASP A 667 -17.90 1.03 -20.50
C ASP A 667 -16.42 1.17 -20.07
N GLN A 668 -15.96 2.40 -19.81
CA GLN A 668 -14.59 2.65 -19.35
C GLN A 668 -14.36 2.31 -17.86
N PHE A 669 -15.43 2.14 -17.05
CA PHE A 669 -15.32 2.11 -15.59
C PHE A 669 -16.01 0.91 -14.92
N GLN A 670 -17.24 0.55 -15.31
CA GLN A 670 -17.96 -0.62 -14.78
C GLN A 670 -18.82 -1.31 -15.85
N PRO A 671 -18.22 -2.11 -16.76
CA PRO A 671 -18.98 -2.88 -17.76
C PRO A 671 -20.05 -3.76 -17.14
N GLY A 672 -21.26 -3.71 -17.71
CA GLY A 672 -22.46 -4.40 -17.24
C GLY A 672 -23.28 -3.68 -16.16
N VAL A 673 -22.83 -2.54 -15.63
CA VAL A 673 -23.58 -1.75 -14.64
C VAL A 673 -24.38 -0.65 -15.34
N TRP A 674 -25.69 -0.59 -15.06
CA TRP A 674 -26.63 0.32 -15.68
C TRP A 674 -27.21 1.30 -14.67
N HIS A 675 -27.16 2.59 -15.01
CA HIS A 675 -27.60 3.70 -14.16
C HIS A 675 -28.79 4.44 -14.80
N ASP A 676 -29.73 4.94 -14.01
CA ASP A 676 -30.83 5.79 -14.49
C ASP A 676 -30.29 7.16 -14.94
N HIS A 677 -30.63 7.57 -16.16
CA HIS A 677 -30.27 8.89 -16.71
C HIS A 677 -31.37 9.93 -16.44
N SER A 678 -32.60 9.62 -16.83
CA SER A 678 -33.75 10.54 -16.76
C SER A 678 -35.07 9.81 -17.02
N LYS A 679 -36.15 10.36 -16.44
CA LYS A 679 -37.53 9.91 -16.64
C LYS A 679 -38.28 10.92 -17.51
N PHE A 680 -38.94 10.46 -18.55
CA PHE A 680 -39.66 11.26 -19.56
C PHE A 680 -41.13 10.83 -19.63
N PRO A 681 -42.07 11.70 -20.05
CA PRO A 681 -43.48 11.31 -20.20
C PRO A 681 -43.67 10.21 -21.26
N GLY A 682 -44.63 9.31 -21.05
CA GLY A 682 -44.94 8.23 -22.00
C GLY A 682 -45.49 8.70 -23.35
N SER A 683 -45.83 9.99 -23.46
CA SER A 683 -46.21 10.66 -24.71
C SER A 683 -45.02 11.07 -25.60
N VAL A 684 -43.77 10.87 -25.18
CA VAL A 684 -42.58 11.11 -26.02
C VAL A 684 -41.83 9.83 -26.33
N ASN A 685 -41.32 9.73 -27.56
CA ASN A 685 -40.51 8.62 -28.07
C ASN A 685 -39.09 9.07 -28.47
N SER A 686 -38.67 10.25 -28.02
CA SER A 686 -37.30 10.74 -28.16
C SER A 686 -36.94 11.69 -27.03
N ALA A 687 -35.65 11.73 -26.67
CA ALA A 687 -35.10 12.62 -25.66
C ALA A 687 -33.69 13.06 -26.04
N VAL A 688 -33.33 14.31 -25.69
CA VAL A 688 -31.94 14.77 -25.77
C VAL A 688 -31.27 14.55 -24.41
N LEU A 689 -30.37 13.57 -24.35
CA LEU A 689 -29.63 13.19 -23.17
C LEU A 689 -28.39 14.07 -23.04
N ARG A 690 -28.15 14.64 -21.86
CA ARG A 690 -26.91 15.37 -21.53
C ARG A 690 -25.87 14.40 -20.96
N LEU A 691 -24.63 14.49 -21.43
CA LEU A 691 -23.59 13.49 -21.21
C LEU A 691 -22.31 14.12 -20.63
N SER A 692 -21.57 13.34 -19.84
CA SER A 692 -20.25 13.75 -19.33
C SER A 692 -19.20 13.73 -20.45
N PRO A 693 -18.25 14.67 -20.50
CA PRO A 693 -17.16 14.67 -21.49
C PRO A 693 -16.24 13.43 -21.39
N TYR A 694 -15.62 13.04 -22.52
CA TYR A 694 -14.62 11.97 -22.67
C TYR A 694 -15.04 10.51 -22.36
N VAL A 695 -16.27 10.29 -21.91
CA VAL A 695 -16.84 8.98 -21.53
C VAL A 695 -17.36 8.19 -22.74
N ASN A 696 -17.32 6.84 -22.67
CA ASN A 696 -18.01 5.93 -23.60
C ASN A 696 -19.38 5.54 -23.02
N TYR A 697 -20.46 5.83 -23.73
CA TYR A 697 -21.83 5.52 -23.34
C TYR A 697 -22.48 4.45 -24.23
N GLN A 698 -23.32 3.63 -23.61
CA GLN A 698 -24.45 2.94 -24.26
C GLN A 698 -25.75 3.26 -23.49
N PHE A 699 -26.90 3.24 -24.15
CA PHE A 699 -28.21 3.58 -23.56
C PHE A 699 -29.23 2.47 -23.73
N ARG A 700 -30.21 2.38 -22.83
CA ARG A 700 -31.41 1.52 -22.97
C ARG A 700 -32.63 2.21 -22.38
N VAL A 701 -33.83 1.84 -22.79
CA VAL A 701 -35.09 2.47 -22.33
C VAL A 701 -36.02 1.44 -21.70
N ILE A 702 -36.69 1.82 -20.62
CA ILE A 702 -37.74 1.08 -19.92
C ILE A 702 -39.04 1.90 -20.03
N ALA A 703 -40.16 1.28 -20.41
CA ALA A 703 -41.48 1.91 -20.39
C ALA A 703 -42.17 1.66 -19.04
N ILE A 704 -43.07 2.54 -18.62
CA ILE A 704 -43.84 2.43 -17.36
C ILE A 704 -45.29 2.83 -17.62
N ASN A 705 -46.26 2.08 -17.07
CA ASN A 705 -47.67 2.48 -16.97
C ASN A 705 -48.18 2.26 -15.52
N GLU A 706 -49.50 2.36 -15.30
CA GLU A 706 -50.10 2.23 -13.96
C GLU A 706 -49.95 0.84 -13.33
N VAL A 707 -49.56 -0.18 -14.12
CA VAL A 707 -49.36 -1.59 -13.71
C VAL A 707 -47.89 -1.87 -13.39
N GLY A 708 -46.96 -1.04 -13.87
CA GLY A 708 -45.54 -1.14 -13.60
C GLY A 708 -44.65 -0.93 -14.83
N SER A 709 -43.38 -1.35 -14.70
CA SER A 709 -42.36 -1.19 -15.73
C SER A 709 -42.27 -2.38 -16.70
N SER A 710 -41.90 -2.10 -17.95
CA SER A 710 -41.46 -3.09 -18.94
C SER A 710 -40.10 -3.71 -18.55
N HIS A 711 -39.68 -4.74 -19.29
CA HIS A 711 -38.25 -5.07 -19.38
C HIS A 711 -37.49 -3.95 -20.12
N PRO A 712 -36.17 -3.78 -19.89
CA PRO A 712 -35.37 -2.83 -20.67
C PRO A 712 -35.28 -3.21 -22.15
N SER A 713 -35.10 -2.21 -23.01
CA SER A 713 -34.71 -2.40 -24.41
C SER A 713 -33.35 -3.10 -24.54
N LEU A 714 -32.98 -3.46 -25.76
CA LEU A 714 -31.57 -3.74 -26.08
C LEU A 714 -30.73 -2.44 -25.91
N PRO A 715 -29.43 -2.54 -25.61
CA PRO A 715 -28.51 -1.41 -25.62
C PRO A 715 -28.40 -0.75 -27.00
N SER A 716 -28.20 0.57 -27.02
CA SER A 716 -27.82 1.34 -28.20
C SER A 716 -26.41 1.01 -28.68
N GLU A 717 -26.07 1.48 -29.87
CA GLU A 717 -24.68 1.64 -30.30
C GLU A 717 -23.84 2.47 -29.31
N ARG A 718 -22.52 2.31 -29.38
CA ARG A 718 -21.54 2.99 -28.51
C ARG A 718 -21.26 4.41 -29.01
N TYR A 719 -21.38 5.39 -28.11
CA TYR A 719 -21.02 6.78 -28.39
C TYR A 719 -19.94 7.28 -27.42
N ARG A 720 -18.94 8.01 -27.93
CA ARG A 720 -17.90 8.65 -27.11
C ARG A 720 -18.02 10.16 -27.23
N THR A 721 -18.10 10.85 -26.09
CA THR A 721 -18.15 12.31 -26.01
C THR A 721 -16.78 12.95 -26.21
N SER A 722 -16.77 14.21 -26.67
CA SER A 722 -15.56 15.03 -26.77
C SER A 722 -14.94 15.26 -25.39
N GLY A 723 -13.63 15.50 -25.34
CA GLY A 723 -12.96 15.95 -24.11
C GLY A 723 -13.19 17.43 -23.83
N ALA A 724 -13.04 17.82 -22.57
CA ALA A 724 -13.22 19.18 -22.07
C ALA A 724 -12.34 19.42 -20.83
N PRO A 725 -12.13 20.68 -20.38
CA PRO A 725 -11.48 20.94 -19.09
C PRO A 725 -12.21 20.28 -17.91
N PRO A 726 -11.52 19.97 -16.79
CA PRO A 726 -12.15 19.38 -15.61
C PRO A 726 -13.20 20.34 -15.00
N GLU A 727 -14.42 19.88 -14.70
CA GLU A 727 -15.46 20.78 -14.14
C GLU A 727 -15.39 20.95 -12.62
N SER A 728 -14.49 20.21 -11.98
CA SER A 728 -14.20 20.34 -10.55
C SER A 728 -12.69 20.31 -10.30
N ASN A 729 -12.33 20.56 -9.05
CA ASN A 729 -10.97 20.46 -8.53
C ASN A 729 -10.89 19.27 -7.55
N PRO A 730 -9.68 18.77 -7.22
CA PRO A 730 -9.55 17.65 -6.29
C PRO A 730 -10.12 17.98 -4.90
N SER A 731 -10.72 16.97 -4.27
CA SER A 731 -11.26 17.03 -2.92
C SER A 731 -10.18 16.73 -1.86
N ASP A 732 -10.52 17.01 -0.60
CA ASP A 732 -9.64 16.77 0.57
C ASP A 732 -8.24 17.40 0.45
N VAL A 733 -8.18 18.63 -0.09
CA VAL A 733 -6.95 19.43 -0.11
C VAL A 733 -6.56 19.73 1.34
N LYS A 734 -5.52 19.06 1.84
CA LYS A 734 -4.95 19.22 3.18
C LYS A 734 -3.57 19.90 3.08
N GLY A 735 -3.14 20.50 4.19
CA GLY A 735 -1.86 21.20 4.30
C GLY A 735 -1.27 21.03 5.69
N GLU A 736 -0.37 20.07 5.84
CA GLU A 736 0.09 19.59 7.14
C GLU A 736 1.62 19.59 7.24
N GLY A 737 2.15 20.15 8.32
CA GLY A 737 3.58 20.21 8.54
C GLY A 737 4.18 18.90 9.04
N THR A 738 4.57 18.01 8.11
CA THR A 738 5.18 16.71 8.44
C THR A 738 6.55 16.81 9.12
N ARG A 739 7.21 17.99 9.08
CA ARG A 739 8.47 18.31 9.77
C ARG A 739 8.53 19.80 10.13
N LYS A 740 9.34 20.16 11.14
CA LYS A 740 9.74 21.55 11.40
C LYS A 740 10.21 22.23 10.10
N ASN A 741 9.66 23.41 9.82
CA ASN A 741 9.91 24.23 8.63
C ASN A 741 9.51 23.61 7.27
N ASN A 742 8.57 22.64 7.23
CA ASN A 742 7.87 22.30 6.00
C ASN A 742 6.34 22.48 6.12
N MET A 743 5.65 22.39 4.99
CA MET A 743 4.22 22.13 4.89
C MET A 743 3.98 21.20 3.71
N GLU A 744 3.36 20.06 3.97
CA GLU A 744 3.02 19.06 2.97
C GLU A 744 1.58 19.28 2.51
N ILE A 745 1.41 19.55 1.22
CA ILE A 745 0.11 19.74 0.57
C ILE A 745 -0.27 18.41 -0.07
N THR A 746 -1.41 17.86 0.34
CA THR A 746 -1.97 16.59 -0.16
C THR A 746 -3.40 16.82 -0.62
N TRP A 747 -3.89 15.95 -1.51
CA TRP A 747 -5.29 15.94 -1.93
C TRP A 747 -5.71 14.55 -2.38
N THR A 748 -7.02 14.30 -2.44
CA THR A 748 -7.55 13.12 -3.12
C THR A 748 -7.34 13.29 -4.63
N PRO A 749 -6.63 12.38 -5.32
CA PRO A 749 -6.56 12.43 -6.78
C PRO A 749 -7.96 12.24 -7.38
N MET A 750 -8.31 13.09 -8.35
CA MET A 750 -9.58 12.99 -9.06
C MET A 750 -9.66 11.70 -9.87
N ASN A 751 -10.85 11.08 -9.90
CA ASN A 751 -11.11 9.91 -10.72
C ASN A 751 -11.04 10.24 -12.21
N ALA A 752 -10.72 9.23 -13.04
CA ALA A 752 -10.63 9.39 -14.49
C ALA A 752 -11.94 9.82 -15.16
N THR A 753 -13.10 9.56 -14.54
CA THR A 753 -14.40 10.16 -14.91
C THR A 753 -14.37 11.69 -14.81
N SER A 754 -13.95 12.24 -13.67
CA SER A 754 -13.86 13.69 -13.41
C SER A 754 -12.73 14.39 -14.18
N ALA A 755 -11.81 13.63 -14.78
CA ALA A 755 -10.70 14.18 -15.54
C ALA A 755 -11.12 14.82 -16.86
N PHE A 756 -12.23 14.36 -17.46
CA PHE A 756 -12.84 14.87 -18.71
C PHE A 756 -11.92 14.99 -19.93
N GLY A 757 -10.72 14.39 -19.87
CA GLY A 757 -9.71 14.39 -20.92
C GLY A 757 -8.43 13.67 -20.47
N PRO A 758 -7.46 13.48 -21.38
CA PRO A 758 -6.17 12.88 -21.07
C PRO A 758 -5.24 13.87 -20.34
N ASN A 759 -4.15 13.35 -19.78
CA ASN A 759 -3.06 14.10 -19.15
C ASN A 759 -3.48 15.06 -18.01
N LEU A 760 -4.38 14.57 -17.15
CA LEU A 760 -4.75 15.26 -15.91
C LEU A 760 -3.52 15.48 -15.01
N ARG A 761 -3.36 16.73 -14.57
CA ARG A 761 -2.33 17.24 -13.65
C ARG A 761 -2.92 18.33 -12.77
N TYR A 762 -2.18 18.78 -11.76
CA TYR A 762 -2.66 19.70 -10.72
C TYR A 762 -1.74 20.90 -10.56
N ILE A 763 -2.32 22.10 -10.60
CA ILE A 763 -1.66 23.37 -10.29
C ILE A 763 -1.89 23.67 -8.81
N VAL A 764 -0.90 23.37 -7.98
CA VAL A 764 -0.90 23.71 -6.55
C VAL A 764 -0.47 25.17 -6.41
N LYS A 765 -1.24 25.98 -5.67
CA LYS A 765 -0.92 27.37 -5.33
C LYS A 765 -0.90 27.53 -3.81
N TRP A 766 0.05 28.27 -3.26
CA TRP A 766 0.11 28.55 -1.81
C TRP A 766 0.70 29.92 -1.46
N ARG A 767 0.28 30.48 -0.32
CA ARG A 767 0.82 31.71 0.28
C ARG A 767 0.58 31.77 1.78
N ARG A 768 1.33 32.60 2.52
CA ARG A 768 1.07 32.83 3.94
C ARG A 768 -0.23 33.62 4.14
N ARG A 769 -1.10 33.17 5.04
CA ARG A 769 -2.43 33.76 5.30
C ARG A 769 -2.35 35.19 5.86
N GLU A 770 -1.36 35.43 6.72
CA GLU A 770 -1.21 36.66 7.50
C GLU A 770 -0.68 37.83 6.67
N THR A 771 0.28 37.56 5.78
CA THR A 771 0.97 38.57 4.97
C THR A 771 0.29 38.83 3.62
N ARG A 772 -0.62 37.94 3.19
CA ARG A 772 -1.38 38.03 1.91
C ARG A 772 -0.50 38.18 0.67
N GLU A 773 0.66 37.54 0.69
CA GLU A 773 1.64 37.49 -0.41
C GLU A 773 1.03 37.08 -1.77
N THR A 774 1.79 37.29 -2.85
CA THR A 774 1.49 36.71 -4.16
C THR A 774 1.50 35.18 -4.09
N TRP A 775 0.58 34.54 -4.80
CA TRP A 775 0.48 33.08 -4.86
C TRP A 775 1.70 32.45 -5.54
N ASN A 776 2.50 31.73 -4.75
CA ASN A 776 3.44 30.75 -5.29
C ASN A 776 2.63 29.63 -5.96
N ASN A 777 3.16 29.01 -7.02
CA ASN A 777 2.48 27.91 -7.68
C ASN A 777 3.44 26.93 -8.39
N VAL A 778 2.98 25.70 -8.59
CA VAL A 778 3.68 24.61 -9.29
C VAL A 778 2.67 23.67 -9.95
N THR A 779 3.02 23.06 -11.08
CA THR A 779 2.20 22.00 -11.72
C THR A 779 2.82 20.63 -11.48
N VAL A 780 2.03 19.66 -11.00
CA VAL A 780 2.48 18.30 -10.67
C VAL A 780 1.49 17.22 -11.14
N TRP A 781 1.99 16.00 -11.36
CA TRP A 781 1.20 14.85 -11.82
C TRP A 781 0.71 13.93 -10.68
N GLY A 782 1.35 13.97 -9.52
CA GLY A 782 0.92 13.24 -8.32
C GLY A 782 -0.03 14.05 -7.44
N SER A 783 -0.62 13.42 -6.43
CA SER A 783 -1.59 14.04 -5.51
C SER A 783 -0.97 14.65 -4.23
N ARG A 784 0.28 15.12 -4.35
CA ARG A 784 1.13 15.56 -3.23
C ARG A 784 2.19 16.56 -3.70
N TYR A 785 2.46 17.59 -2.90
CA TYR A 785 3.59 18.50 -3.04
C TYR A 785 4.11 18.94 -1.67
N VAL A 786 5.41 19.20 -1.52
CA VAL A 786 6.00 19.62 -0.23
C VAL A 786 6.60 21.02 -0.35
N VAL A 787 6.05 21.97 0.40
CA VAL A 787 6.60 23.31 0.56
C VAL A 787 7.70 23.27 1.64
N GLY A 788 8.93 23.54 1.25
CA GLY A 788 10.06 23.68 2.17
C GLY A 788 10.23 25.11 2.70
N GLN A 789 11.09 25.27 3.70
CA GLN A 789 11.52 26.57 4.26
C GLN A 789 10.38 27.44 4.82
N THR A 790 9.29 26.82 5.26
CA THR A 790 8.18 27.53 5.93
C THR A 790 8.59 27.94 7.36
N PRO A 791 7.97 28.98 7.96
CA PRO A 791 8.10 29.24 9.40
C PRO A 791 7.43 28.13 10.23
N VAL A 792 7.76 28.01 11.51
CA VAL A 792 7.10 27.06 12.45
C VAL A 792 5.63 27.44 12.66
N TYR A 793 4.74 26.45 12.53
CA TYR A 793 3.30 26.52 12.86
C TYR A 793 2.57 27.82 12.42
N VAL A 794 2.74 28.19 11.15
CA VAL A 794 2.11 29.38 10.55
C VAL A 794 1.00 28.93 9.56
N PRO A 795 -0.16 29.61 9.54
CA PRO A 795 -1.23 29.31 8.60
C PRO A 795 -0.90 29.78 7.17
N TYR A 796 -1.11 28.88 6.21
CA TYR A 796 -1.03 29.13 4.77
C TYR A 796 -2.41 29.01 4.13
N GLU A 797 -2.69 29.87 3.16
CA GLU A 797 -3.78 29.67 2.19
C GLU A 797 -3.27 28.77 1.06
N ILE A 798 -4.03 27.72 0.74
CA ILE A 798 -3.72 26.69 -0.25
C ILE A 798 -4.86 26.59 -1.26
N ARG A 799 -4.52 26.35 -2.53
CA ARG A 799 -5.42 26.08 -3.65
C ARG A 799 -4.83 24.95 -4.49
N VAL A 800 -5.65 24.03 -4.97
CA VAL A 800 -5.21 23.01 -5.96
C VAL A 800 -6.19 23.01 -7.12
N GLN A 801 -5.73 23.41 -8.30
CA GLN A 801 -6.55 23.52 -9.51
C GLN A 801 -6.26 22.36 -10.46
N ALA A 802 -7.28 21.68 -10.96
CA ALA A 802 -7.12 20.64 -11.98
C ALA A 802 -6.80 21.25 -13.35
N GLU A 803 -5.97 20.56 -14.15
CA GLU A 803 -5.65 20.92 -15.53
C GLU A 803 -5.48 19.64 -16.37
N ASN A 804 -6.00 19.63 -17.59
CA ASN A 804 -5.81 18.55 -18.57
C ASN A 804 -5.40 19.15 -19.94
N ASP A 805 -5.27 18.33 -20.99
CA ASP A 805 -4.87 18.81 -22.33
C ASP A 805 -5.86 19.81 -22.97
N PHE A 806 -7.12 19.86 -22.50
CA PHE A 806 -8.14 20.81 -22.98
C PHE A 806 -8.18 22.11 -22.16
N GLY A 807 -7.62 22.13 -20.95
CA GLY A 807 -7.46 23.35 -20.16
C GLY A 807 -7.55 23.15 -18.65
N LYS A 808 -7.65 24.28 -17.94
CA LYS A 808 -7.79 24.35 -16.48
C LYS A 808 -9.25 24.24 -16.06
N GLY A 809 -9.50 23.56 -14.95
CA GLY A 809 -10.80 23.56 -14.30
C GLY A 809 -11.13 24.88 -13.59
N PRO A 810 -12.25 24.94 -12.84
CA PRO A 810 -12.68 26.17 -12.16
C PRO A 810 -11.63 26.68 -11.18
N GLU A 811 -11.71 27.96 -10.76
CA GLU A 811 -10.81 28.46 -9.72
C GLU A 811 -11.12 27.75 -8.39
N PRO A 812 -10.13 27.11 -7.74
CA PRO A 812 -10.37 26.29 -6.55
C PRO A 812 -10.65 27.09 -5.28
N ASP A 813 -11.37 26.45 -4.37
CA ASP A 813 -11.54 26.88 -2.99
C ASP A 813 -10.20 26.98 -2.25
N THR A 814 -10.20 27.81 -1.20
CA THR A 814 -9.01 28.13 -0.42
C THR A 814 -9.04 27.42 0.93
N VAL A 815 -8.21 26.39 1.09
CA VAL A 815 -8.04 25.68 2.37
C VAL A 815 -6.94 26.36 3.19
N ILE A 816 -7.07 26.30 4.52
CA ILE A 816 -6.01 26.74 5.44
C ILE A 816 -5.20 25.52 5.91
N GLY A 817 -3.94 25.45 5.49
CA GLY A 817 -2.96 24.51 6.03
C GLY A 817 -2.06 25.15 7.09
N TYR A 818 -1.33 24.33 7.83
CA TYR A 818 -0.32 24.77 8.80
C TYR A 818 1.03 24.11 8.52
N SER A 819 2.10 24.90 8.62
CA SER A 819 3.46 24.38 8.64
C SER A 819 3.81 23.68 9.96
N GLY A 820 4.94 22.96 9.99
CA GLY A 820 5.29 22.03 11.06
C GLY A 820 5.35 22.66 12.45
N GLU A 821 4.83 21.94 13.44
CA GLU A 821 5.05 22.22 14.85
C GLU A 821 6.53 22.10 15.24
N ASP A 822 6.87 22.68 16.37
CA ASP A 822 8.16 22.57 17.07
C ASP A 822 7.91 22.54 18.59
N LEU A 823 8.99 22.44 19.37
CA LEU A 823 8.90 22.54 20.83
C LEU A 823 8.47 23.96 21.27
N PRO A 824 7.60 24.09 22.29
CA PRO A 824 7.17 25.39 22.80
C PRO A 824 8.29 26.10 23.58
N SER A 825 8.24 27.43 23.62
CA SER A 825 9.02 28.23 24.58
C SER A 825 8.60 27.97 26.03
N ALA A 826 9.41 28.42 27.00
CA ALA A 826 9.11 28.25 28.42
C ALA A 826 7.79 28.94 28.84
N PRO A 827 7.01 28.36 29.78
CA PRO A 827 5.86 29.01 30.42
C PRO A 827 6.26 30.33 31.07
N ARG A 828 5.45 31.38 30.89
CA ARG A 828 5.80 32.74 31.36
C ARG A 828 5.36 32.98 32.80
N ARG A 829 6.05 33.92 33.46
CA ARG A 829 5.75 34.43 34.81
C ARG A 829 5.47 33.32 35.85
N PHE A 830 6.18 32.19 35.75
CA PHE A 830 6.13 31.12 36.75
C PHE A 830 6.53 31.65 38.12
N ARG A 831 5.76 31.28 39.16
CA ARG A 831 5.87 31.84 40.51
C ARG A 831 5.63 30.76 41.55
N VAL A 832 6.56 30.64 42.48
CA VAL A 832 6.43 29.82 43.70
C VAL A 832 6.04 30.72 44.87
N ARG A 833 5.04 30.33 45.66
CA ARG A 833 4.63 31.03 46.89
C ARG A 833 4.32 30.03 48.00
N GLN A 834 4.93 30.18 49.17
CA GLN A 834 4.73 29.29 50.32
C GLN A 834 3.94 30.03 51.42
N PRO A 835 2.58 29.98 51.43
CA PRO A 835 1.76 30.68 52.41
C PRO A 835 1.84 30.12 53.84
N ASN A 836 2.27 28.86 54.01
CA ASN A 836 2.56 28.24 55.31
C ASN A 836 3.56 27.09 55.12
N LEU A 837 4.06 26.51 56.22
CA LEU A 837 5.10 25.48 56.18
C LEU A 837 4.70 24.22 55.40
N GLU A 838 3.42 23.86 55.36
CA GLU A 838 2.90 22.64 54.71
C GLU A 838 2.35 22.86 53.29
N THR A 839 2.31 24.10 52.77
CA THR A 839 1.60 24.43 51.52
C THR A 839 2.46 25.28 50.58
N ILE A 840 2.62 24.87 49.33
CA ILE A 840 3.31 25.63 48.29
C ILE A 840 2.41 25.79 47.07
N ASN A 841 2.06 27.03 46.73
CA ASN A 841 1.26 27.41 45.57
C ASN A 841 2.17 27.74 44.38
N LEU A 842 1.76 27.30 43.20
CA LEU A 842 2.42 27.56 41.92
C LEU A 842 1.45 28.26 40.96
N GLU A 843 1.92 29.27 40.24
CA GLU A 843 1.16 29.98 39.21
C GLU A 843 2.05 30.23 37.97
N TRP A 844 1.51 30.13 36.75
CA TRP A 844 2.20 30.41 35.49
C TRP A 844 1.23 30.86 34.38
N ASP A 845 1.77 31.44 33.31
CA ASP A 845 1.05 31.80 32.09
C ASP A 845 1.43 30.90 30.90
N HIS A 846 0.65 31.02 29.81
CA HIS A 846 0.98 30.42 28.52
C HIS A 846 2.33 30.93 27.95
N PRO A 847 3.08 30.05 27.26
CA PRO A 847 4.33 30.40 26.60
C PRO A 847 4.13 31.51 25.55
N GLU A 848 5.18 32.28 25.25
CA GLU A 848 5.10 33.40 24.29
C GLU A 848 5.05 32.91 22.84
N HIS A 849 5.77 31.83 22.57
CA HIS A 849 5.80 31.14 21.29
C HIS A 849 5.38 29.68 21.57
N PRO A 850 4.09 29.33 21.38
CA PRO A 850 3.61 27.97 21.56
C PRO A 850 4.17 26.99 20.53
N ASN A 851 4.54 27.47 19.34
CA ASN A 851 5.18 26.70 18.26
C ASN A 851 4.39 25.48 17.76
N GLY A 852 3.12 25.34 18.15
CA GLY A 852 2.25 24.22 17.86
C GLY A 852 0.98 24.28 18.72
N ILE A 853 0.14 23.25 18.64
CA ILE A 853 -1.01 23.10 19.53
C ILE A 853 -0.49 22.75 20.93
N LEU A 854 -0.72 23.66 21.90
CA LEU A 854 -0.38 23.41 23.30
C LEU A 854 -1.26 22.28 23.86
N ILE A 855 -0.66 21.12 24.13
CA ILE A 855 -1.35 19.95 24.70
C ILE A 855 -1.23 19.88 26.24
N GLY A 856 -0.57 20.84 26.89
CA GLY A 856 -0.50 20.95 28.35
C GLY A 856 0.82 21.46 28.90
N TYR A 857 1.09 21.09 30.15
CA TYR A 857 2.32 21.37 30.88
C TYR A 857 2.84 20.13 31.60
N THR A 858 4.15 20.11 31.84
CA THR A 858 4.83 19.11 32.67
C THR A 858 5.54 19.82 33.81
N LEU A 859 5.15 19.54 35.06
CA LEU A 859 5.81 20.03 36.27
C LEU A 859 6.66 18.91 36.86
N LYS A 860 7.96 19.17 37.05
CA LYS A 860 8.88 18.29 37.77
C LYS A 860 9.29 19.01 39.05
N TYR A 861 9.24 18.35 40.21
CA TYR A 861 9.69 18.99 41.45
C TYR A 861 10.33 18.02 42.43
N VAL A 862 11.24 18.54 43.26
CA VAL A 862 12.03 17.73 44.19
C VAL A 862 12.31 18.49 45.48
N ALA A 863 12.15 17.80 46.62
CA ALA A 863 12.55 18.30 47.93
C ALA A 863 14.06 18.13 48.14
N PHE A 864 14.71 19.07 48.80
CA PHE A 864 16.12 18.98 49.17
C PHE A 864 16.41 19.71 50.49
N ASN A 865 17.36 19.16 51.25
CA ASN A 865 17.82 19.73 52.51
C ASN A 865 19.36 19.57 52.58
N GLY A 866 20.07 20.68 52.48
CA GLY A 866 21.53 20.70 52.27
C GLY A 866 21.92 19.90 51.03
N THR A 867 22.77 18.88 51.20
CA THR A 867 23.21 17.96 50.15
C THR A 867 22.27 16.76 49.93
N LYS A 868 21.24 16.56 50.76
CA LYS A 868 20.27 15.47 50.59
C LYS A 868 19.17 15.91 49.64
N VAL A 869 19.08 15.24 48.48
CA VAL A 869 18.02 15.43 47.48
C VAL A 869 17.06 14.25 47.55
N GLY A 870 15.75 14.54 47.61
CA GLY A 870 14.68 13.54 47.64
C GLY A 870 14.34 12.97 46.27
N LYS A 871 13.27 12.16 46.21
CA LYS A 871 12.75 11.64 44.94
C LYS A 871 12.06 12.77 44.16
N GLN A 872 12.40 12.91 42.87
CA GLN A 872 11.70 13.82 41.98
C GLN A 872 10.27 13.31 41.69
N ILE A 873 9.30 14.19 41.83
CA ILE A 873 7.89 14.01 41.48
C ILE A 873 7.67 14.65 40.10
N VAL A 874 6.78 14.08 39.29
CA VAL A 874 6.41 14.59 37.96
C VAL A 874 4.89 14.57 37.83
N GLU A 875 4.31 15.72 37.49
CA GLU A 875 2.89 15.90 37.23
C GLU A 875 2.66 16.50 35.85
N ASN A 876 1.52 16.19 35.25
CA ASN A 876 1.12 16.64 33.92
C ASN A 876 -0.23 17.35 34.01
N PHE A 877 -0.31 18.55 33.44
CA PHE A 877 -1.48 19.42 33.51
C PHE A 877 -2.09 19.69 32.14
N SER A 878 -3.38 20.02 32.10
CA SER A 878 -4.09 20.38 30.86
C SER A 878 -3.61 21.75 30.34
N PRO A 879 -3.79 22.09 29.04
CA PRO A 879 -3.30 23.36 28.51
C PRO A 879 -4.00 24.59 29.10
N ASN A 880 -5.18 24.42 29.70
CA ASN A 880 -5.94 25.48 30.37
C ASN A 880 -5.56 25.61 31.86
N GLN A 881 -4.76 24.69 32.42
CA GLN A 881 -4.36 24.74 33.82
C GLN A 881 -3.08 25.55 34.00
N THR A 882 -3.23 26.67 34.72
CA THR A 882 -2.19 27.69 34.96
C THR A 882 -1.74 27.77 36.42
N LYS A 883 -2.25 26.88 37.28
CA LYS A 883 -1.99 26.87 38.73
C LYS A 883 -1.93 25.46 39.30
N PHE A 884 -1.18 25.30 40.39
CA PHE A 884 -1.09 24.06 41.18
C PHE A 884 -0.82 24.36 42.66
N THR A 885 -1.02 23.39 43.55
CA THR A 885 -0.73 23.53 44.99
C THR A 885 -0.24 22.21 45.57
N VAL A 886 1.03 22.19 46.00
CA VAL A 886 1.58 21.11 46.82
C VAL A 886 1.04 21.28 48.23
N GLN A 887 0.36 20.26 48.75
CA GLN A 887 -0.04 20.15 50.16
C GLN A 887 0.82 19.12 50.88
N ARG A 888 0.99 19.29 52.20
CA ARG A 888 1.89 18.49 53.05
C ARG A 888 3.35 18.55 52.57
N ALA A 889 3.80 19.75 52.19
CA ALA A 889 5.21 20.04 52.03
C ALA A 889 5.95 19.80 53.36
N ASP A 890 7.19 19.30 53.29
CA ASP A 890 8.05 19.07 54.45
C ASP A 890 8.52 20.40 55.04
N PRO A 891 8.17 20.75 56.30
CA PRO A 891 8.55 22.02 56.93
C PRO A 891 10.05 22.31 56.99
N VAL A 892 10.91 21.28 56.90
CA VAL A 892 12.38 21.43 56.99
C VAL A 892 13.12 21.29 55.66
N SER A 893 12.42 21.06 54.54
CA SER A 893 13.03 20.94 53.21
C SER A 893 12.66 22.10 52.30
N ARG A 894 13.62 22.51 51.45
CA ARG A 894 13.35 23.40 50.32
C ARG A 894 12.92 22.59 49.11
N TYR A 895 12.18 23.19 48.20
CA TYR A 895 11.70 22.54 46.98
C TYR A 895 12.22 23.26 45.74
N ARG A 896 12.67 22.50 44.74
CA ARG A 896 12.97 23.01 43.39
C ARG A 896 11.90 22.53 42.44
N PHE A 897 11.33 23.43 41.67
CA PHE A 897 10.26 23.20 40.69
C PHE A 897 10.78 23.54 39.29
N SER A 898 10.45 22.74 38.29
CA SER A 898 10.81 22.95 36.89
C SER A 898 9.59 22.65 36.02
N LEU A 899 9.12 23.64 35.27
CA LEU A 899 7.85 23.61 34.55
C LEU A 899 8.08 23.88 33.06
N SER A 900 7.69 22.94 32.19
CA SER A 900 7.69 23.13 30.73
C SER A 900 6.28 23.07 30.14
N ALA A 901 6.11 23.75 29.01
CA ALA A 901 4.97 23.58 28.11
C ALA A 901 5.18 22.34 27.22
N ARG A 902 4.12 21.80 26.62
CA ARG A 902 4.22 20.69 25.64
C ARG A 902 3.30 20.86 24.43
N THR A 903 3.82 20.56 23.24
CA THR A 903 3.11 20.42 21.94
C THR A 903 3.08 18.96 21.51
N GLN A 904 2.59 18.63 20.30
CA GLN A 904 2.65 17.25 19.80
C GLN A 904 4.10 16.77 19.59
N VAL A 905 5.03 17.69 19.32
CA VAL A 905 6.47 17.42 19.14
C VAL A 905 7.15 17.03 20.46
N GLY A 906 6.63 17.50 21.60
CA GLY A 906 7.15 17.13 22.93
C GLY A 906 7.08 18.25 23.96
N SER A 907 7.78 18.06 25.09
CA SER A 907 7.97 19.09 26.10
C SER A 907 9.08 20.06 25.69
N GLY A 908 8.78 21.35 25.73
CA GLY A 908 9.74 22.41 25.41
C GLY A 908 10.58 22.85 26.61
N GLU A 909 11.07 24.09 26.53
CA GLU A 909 11.94 24.68 27.56
C GLU A 909 11.25 24.75 28.93
N ALA A 910 12.03 24.55 30.00
CA ALA A 910 11.53 24.43 31.37
C ALA A 910 12.01 25.60 32.26
N VAL A 911 11.08 26.45 32.69
CA VAL A 911 11.36 27.50 33.68
C VAL A 911 11.49 26.86 35.07
N THR A 912 12.53 27.22 35.82
CA THR A 912 12.90 26.57 37.08
C THR A 912 13.00 27.58 38.22
N GLU A 913 12.35 27.28 39.34
CA GLU A 913 12.19 28.14 40.52
C GLU A 913 12.35 27.34 41.82
N GLU A 914 12.60 28.00 42.95
CA GLU A 914 12.72 27.35 44.26
C GLU A 914 11.78 27.93 45.32
N SER A 915 11.42 27.12 46.32
CA SER A 915 10.69 27.60 47.51
C SER A 915 11.58 28.53 48.35
N PRO A 916 10.96 29.41 49.18
CA PRO A 916 11.67 30.10 50.27
C PRO A 916 12.45 29.13 51.17
N ALA A 917 13.40 29.68 51.93
CA ALA A 917 14.10 28.93 52.97
C ALA A 917 13.25 28.88 54.26
N PRO A 918 13.26 27.76 55.01
CA PRO A 918 12.56 27.68 56.29
C PRO A 918 13.22 28.58 57.35
N PRO A 919 12.45 29.15 58.29
CA PRO A 919 12.99 30.01 59.35
C PRO A 919 13.67 29.19 60.46
N ASN A 920 14.89 29.58 60.83
CA ASN A 920 15.60 29.03 61.99
C ASN A 920 15.53 29.99 63.19
N GLU A 921 15.25 29.46 64.38
CA GLU A 921 15.49 30.13 65.66
C GLU A 921 17.00 30.12 66.03
N ALA A 922 17.56 31.07 66.78
CA ALA A 922 17.09 32.41 67.17
C ALA A 922 18.29 33.24 67.71
N THR A 923 18.16 34.58 67.74
CA THR A 923 18.90 35.52 68.63
C THR A 923 18.22 36.92 68.55
N PRO A 924 18.38 37.85 69.51
CA PRO A 924 17.18 38.48 70.09
C PRO A 924 17.00 40.01 69.95
N THR A 925 15.75 40.40 70.20
CA THR A 925 15.14 41.67 70.62
C THR A 925 15.98 42.96 70.73
N ALA A 926 15.48 44.02 70.08
CA ALA A 926 15.51 45.41 70.56
C ALA A 926 14.10 46.03 70.40
N ALA A 927 13.73 47.01 71.25
CA ALA A 927 12.32 47.39 71.47
C ALA A 927 11.89 48.77 70.88
N PRO A 928 10.59 48.97 70.59
CA PRO A 928 9.97 50.26 70.26
C PRO A 928 9.25 50.89 71.50
N PRO A 929 8.47 52.00 71.42
CA PRO A 929 8.28 52.99 70.34
C PRO A 929 8.47 54.47 70.79
N THR A 930 8.56 55.41 69.83
CA THR A 930 8.21 56.85 70.01
C THR A 930 7.71 57.49 68.71
N SER A 931 6.91 58.56 68.81
CA SER A 931 6.27 59.30 67.70
C SER A 931 6.03 60.77 68.10
N PRO A 932 5.32 61.60 67.29
CA PRO A 932 5.66 62.14 65.97
C PRO A 932 6.09 63.64 66.07
N PRO A 933 6.34 64.34 64.95
CA PRO A 933 5.31 65.28 64.43
C PRO A 933 5.27 65.37 62.87
N THR A 934 4.49 66.21 62.17
CA THR A 934 3.09 66.75 62.26
C THR A 934 3.03 68.00 61.33
N THR A 935 2.03 68.10 60.42
CA THR A 935 1.69 69.29 59.56
C THR A 935 2.76 69.80 58.56
N VAL A 936 2.49 70.49 57.44
CA VAL A 936 1.28 70.90 56.67
C VAL A 936 1.71 71.09 55.19
N GLY A 937 0.87 70.97 54.14
CA GLY A 937 -0.58 70.74 54.09
C GLY A 937 -1.12 70.52 52.66
N VAL A 938 -2.44 70.72 52.51
CA VAL A 938 -3.34 70.38 51.37
C VAL A 938 -4.05 71.72 50.98
N PRO A 939 -4.54 72.04 49.75
CA PRO A 939 -5.26 71.16 48.82
C PRO A 939 -5.06 71.34 47.28
N GLY A 940 -5.65 70.41 46.51
CA GLY A 940 -5.79 70.48 45.03
C GLY A 940 -6.83 69.47 44.51
N THR A 941 -7.99 69.97 44.06
CA THR A 941 -9.26 69.26 43.82
C THR A 941 -9.32 68.23 42.66
N VAL A 942 -10.35 67.37 42.74
CA VAL A 942 -10.72 66.24 41.85
C VAL A 942 -11.41 66.65 40.53
N SER A 943 -11.01 66.03 39.40
CA SER A 943 -11.80 65.74 38.17
C SER A 943 -10.87 65.01 37.17
N SER A 944 -11.12 63.81 36.60
CA SER A 944 -12.23 63.21 35.84
C SER A 944 -12.26 63.52 34.33
N THR A 945 -12.66 62.51 33.54
CA THR A 945 -13.15 62.53 32.13
C THR A 945 -12.23 62.94 30.96
N ASP A 946 -11.92 61.94 30.13
CA ASP A 946 -12.04 61.88 28.65
C ASP A 946 -11.22 62.79 27.70
N ALA A 947 -11.20 62.35 26.43
CA ALA A 947 -10.25 62.72 25.39
C ALA A 947 -10.76 63.80 24.41
N THR A 948 -9.83 64.48 23.72
CA THR A 948 -9.89 64.76 22.27
C THR A 948 -8.56 65.33 21.72
N ALA A 949 -8.45 65.47 20.39
CA ALA A 949 -7.33 66.09 19.66
C ALA A 949 -7.45 67.65 19.68
N THR A 950 -6.60 68.51 19.07
CA THR A 950 -5.92 68.42 17.75
C THR A 950 -4.89 69.58 17.53
N ALA A 951 -4.00 69.41 16.54
CA ALA A 951 -3.45 70.42 15.59
C ALA A 951 -2.48 71.55 16.02
N ALA A 952 -1.37 71.69 15.26
CA ALA A 952 -0.73 72.91 14.71
C ALA A 952 0.56 72.49 13.92
N ALA A 953 0.71 72.72 12.60
CA ALA A 953 1.18 73.95 11.91
C ALA A 953 2.73 74.13 11.94
N THR A 954 3.47 74.56 10.89
CA THR A 954 3.14 75.03 9.51
C THR A 954 4.38 75.03 8.58
N GLU A 955 4.18 75.03 7.25
CA GLU A 955 5.05 75.59 6.16
C GLU A 955 6.50 75.05 5.95
N ALA A 956 7.08 74.94 4.74
CA ALA A 956 6.65 75.03 3.32
C ALA A 956 7.73 74.29 2.43
N THR A 957 7.99 74.41 1.11
CA THR A 957 7.61 75.35 0.02
C THR A 957 7.88 74.73 -1.39
N THR A 958 7.34 75.33 -2.46
CA THR A 958 7.78 75.29 -3.90
C THR A 958 7.97 73.97 -4.68
N VAL A 959 7.02 73.74 -5.60
CA VAL A 959 7.05 72.99 -6.90
C VAL A 959 7.93 73.74 -7.97
N PRO A 960 8.16 73.32 -9.26
CA PRO A 960 7.28 72.55 -10.18
C PRO A 960 7.86 71.63 -11.33
N THR A 961 6.93 70.99 -12.07
CA THR A 961 6.90 70.71 -13.55
C THR A 961 7.56 69.50 -14.26
N VAL A 962 6.99 69.23 -15.46
CA VAL A 962 7.05 68.13 -16.47
C VAL A 962 6.61 68.77 -17.83
N PRO A 963 6.80 68.25 -19.08
CA PRO A 963 7.66 67.22 -19.70
C PRO A 963 8.70 67.87 -20.67
N PRO A 964 9.19 67.31 -21.83
CA PRO A 964 8.37 67.16 -23.08
C PRO A 964 8.74 66.06 -24.14
N VAL A 965 7.75 65.69 -24.98
CA VAL A 965 7.82 65.44 -26.46
C VAL A 965 8.64 64.26 -27.08
N ALA A 966 8.06 63.61 -28.11
CA ALA A 966 8.64 62.60 -29.01
C ALA A 966 9.06 63.19 -30.38
N PRO A 967 9.55 62.41 -31.38
CA PRO A 967 8.62 62.03 -32.48
C PRO A 967 8.96 60.77 -33.33
N THR A 968 7.94 60.23 -34.05
CA THR A 968 7.95 59.62 -35.42
C THR A 968 8.93 58.47 -35.80
N THR A 969 8.65 57.54 -36.75
CA THR A 969 7.65 57.49 -37.85
C THR A 969 7.38 56.04 -38.33
N THR A 970 6.22 55.80 -38.99
CA THR A 970 5.88 54.71 -39.98
C THR A 970 6.11 53.23 -39.59
N ALA A 971 5.06 52.39 -39.49
CA ALA A 971 4.24 51.76 -40.56
C ALA A 971 4.92 50.50 -41.17
N THR A 972 4.25 49.42 -41.58
CA THR A 972 2.81 49.03 -41.74
C THR A 972 2.73 47.48 -41.54
N THR A 973 1.62 46.73 -41.48
CA THR A 973 0.19 46.87 -41.83
C THR A 973 -0.65 45.88 -40.97
N GLU A 974 -1.99 46.03 -40.94
CA GLU A 974 -3.08 45.00 -40.95
C GLU A 974 -2.90 43.60 -40.27
N ALA A 975 -3.92 42.90 -39.78
CA ALA A 975 -5.38 43.06 -39.56
C ALA A 975 -5.86 41.74 -38.89
N THR A 976 -7.01 41.55 -38.22
CA THR A 976 -8.16 42.35 -37.74
C THR A 976 -8.72 41.55 -36.53
N ALA A 977 -9.21 42.16 -35.44
CA ALA A 977 -10.61 42.54 -35.19
C ALA A 977 -11.62 41.35 -35.21
N THR A 978 -12.78 41.38 -34.53
CA THR A 978 -13.58 42.56 -34.14
C THR A 978 -14.55 42.22 -32.99
N THR A 979 -14.75 43.16 -32.05
CA THR A 979 -15.99 43.44 -31.24
C THR A 979 -16.72 42.33 -30.44
N ALA A 980 -17.58 42.61 -29.44
CA ALA A 980 -17.74 43.66 -28.40
C ALA A 980 -19.19 43.55 -27.85
N SER A 981 -19.49 44.30 -26.76
CA SER A 981 -20.84 44.82 -26.41
C SER A 981 -21.91 43.85 -25.88
N THR A 982 -22.84 44.20 -24.97
CA THR A 982 -22.98 45.26 -23.93
C THR A 982 -24.18 44.85 -23.02
N ALA A 983 -24.26 45.37 -21.78
CA ALA A 983 -25.39 45.33 -20.84
C ALA A 983 -25.78 43.94 -20.26
N THR A 984 -26.02 43.72 -18.96
CA THR A 984 -26.21 44.57 -17.76
C THR A 984 -27.58 45.23 -17.58
N THR A 985 -28.47 44.57 -16.81
CA THR A 985 -29.40 45.21 -15.86
C THR A 985 -29.93 44.19 -14.83
N THR A 986 -29.68 44.46 -13.54
CA THR A 986 -30.59 44.42 -12.36
C THR A 986 -31.62 43.27 -12.17
N THR A 987 -31.99 42.86 -10.95
CA THR A 987 -32.20 43.67 -9.73
C THR A 987 -31.98 42.88 -8.42
N THR A 988 -31.96 43.59 -7.29
CA THR A 988 -31.70 43.16 -5.90
C THR A 988 -32.81 42.32 -5.24
N GLU A 989 -32.48 41.54 -4.20
CA GLU A 989 -32.95 41.79 -2.80
C GLU A 989 -32.32 40.86 -1.73
N SER A 990 -32.62 41.13 -0.45
CA SER A 990 -32.19 40.45 0.80
C SER A 990 -33.09 40.99 1.95
N PRO A 991 -33.16 40.42 3.19
CA PRO A 991 -32.28 39.44 3.85
C PRO A 991 -33.04 38.33 4.64
N ALA A 992 -32.42 37.80 5.71
CA ALA A 992 -33.02 37.25 6.97
C ALA A 992 -32.83 35.74 7.29
N THR A 993 -31.72 35.46 7.99
CA THR A 993 -31.49 34.53 9.11
C THR A 993 -32.59 33.55 9.55
N THR A 994 -32.25 32.26 9.71
CA THR A 994 -32.70 31.39 10.81
C THR A 994 -31.61 30.33 11.11
N SER A 995 -31.36 30.04 12.39
CA SER A 995 -30.30 29.14 12.87
C SER A 995 -30.76 27.68 13.04
N ARG A 996 -29.89 26.71 12.80
CA ARG A 996 -30.03 25.33 13.31
C ARG A 996 -28.69 24.80 13.84
N THR A 997 -28.75 23.98 14.87
CA THR A 997 -27.64 23.54 15.71
C THR A 997 -26.70 22.54 15.01
N GLU A 998 -25.40 22.70 15.21
CA GLU A 998 -24.41 21.65 14.92
C GLU A 998 -24.50 20.51 15.95
N ILE A 999 -24.20 19.30 15.51
CA ILE A 999 -23.88 18.16 16.38
C ILE A 999 -22.38 17.92 16.24
N GLN A 1000 -21.67 17.92 17.37
CA GLN A 1000 -20.22 17.80 17.41
C GLN A 1000 -19.80 16.32 17.36
N GLU A 1001 -19.64 15.76 16.16
CA GLU A 1001 -19.01 14.45 16.01
C GLU A 1001 -17.49 14.54 16.17
N SER A 1002 -16.92 13.69 17.02
CA SER A 1002 -15.48 13.44 17.09
C SER A 1002 -15.05 12.57 15.92
N ALA A 1003 -14.06 13.04 15.13
CA ALA A 1003 -13.59 12.35 13.93
C ALA A 1003 -13.19 10.87 14.20
N PRO A 1004 -13.73 9.89 13.45
CA PRO A 1004 -13.30 8.50 13.52
C PRO A 1004 -11.95 8.25 12.84
N ASP A 1005 -11.23 7.24 13.33
CA ASP A 1005 -9.89 6.86 12.88
C ASP A 1005 -9.85 6.43 11.39
N GLU A 1006 -9.15 7.17 10.53
CA GLU A 1006 -9.19 7.01 9.06
C GLU A 1006 -8.63 5.64 8.58
N GLN A 1007 -7.83 4.94 9.39
CA GLN A 1007 -7.26 3.62 9.05
C GLN A 1007 -8.25 2.44 9.14
N SER A 1008 -9.50 2.69 9.54
CA SER A 1008 -10.54 1.67 9.66
C SER A 1008 -11.11 1.24 8.30
N ILE A 1009 -11.01 -0.04 7.92
CA ILE A 1009 -11.60 -0.57 6.66
C ILE A 1009 -13.12 -0.84 6.74
N TRP A 1010 -13.75 -0.42 7.84
CA TRP A 1010 -15.17 -0.56 8.17
C TRP A 1010 -15.65 0.65 8.98
N ASN A 1011 -16.96 0.90 8.95
CA ASN A 1011 -17.68 1.88 9.75
C ASN A 1011 -18.64 1.16 10.71
N VAL A 1012 -18.94 1.79 11.84
CA VAL A 1012 -20.02 1.38 12.76
C VAL A 1012 -21.06 2.48 12.80
N THR A 1013 -22.33 2.13 12.59
CA THR A 1013 -23.47 3.04 12.72
C THR A 1013 -24.36 2.59 13.87
N VAL A 1014 -24.71 3.54 14.74
CA VAL A 1014 -25.55 3.32 15.93
C VAL A 1014 -26.69 4.32 15.85
N LEU A 1015 -27.93 3.83 15.84
CA LEU A 1015 -29.10 4.71 15.81
C LEU A 1015 -29.39 5.23 17.22
N PRO A 1016 -29.88 6.48 17.37
CA PRO A 1016 -30.32 6.99 18.66
C PRO A 1016 -31.30 6.03 19.35
N ASN A 1017 -30.99 5.67 20.59
CA ASN A 1017 -31.72 4.72 21.44
C ASN A 1017 -31.77 3.24 20.97
N SER A 1018 -30.92 2.80 20.02
CA SER A 1018 -30.88 1.39 19.62
C SER A 1018 -30.20 0.46 20.63
N LYS A 1019 -30.65 -0.80 20.67
CA LYS A 1019 -30.00 -1.93 21.40
C LYS A 1019 -29.08 -2.76 20.50
N TRP A 1020 -28.66 -2.19 19.38
CA TRP A 1020 -27.91 -2.85 18.32
C TRP A 1020 -27.10 -1.84 17.53
N ALA A 1021 -26.01 -2.29 16.91
CA ALA A 1021 -25.11 -1.48 16.08
C ALA A 1021 -24.87 -2.19 14.74
N ASN A 1022 -24.77 -1.43 13.65
CA ASN A 1022 -24.52 -1.94 12.31
C ASN A 1022 -23.07 -1.72 11.91
N ILE A 1023 -22.38 -2.77 11.45
CA ILE A 1023 -21.04 -2.69 10.88
C ILE A 1023 -21.15 -2.76 9.35
N SER A 1024 -20.41 -1.89 8.66
CA SER A 1024 -20.41 -1.77 7.20
C SER A 1024 -18.98 -1.63 6.68
N TRP A 1025 -18.58 -2.43 5.70
CA TRP A 1025 -17.23 -2.40 5.13
C TRP A 1025 -17.09 -1.21 4.17
N LYS A 1026 -15.99 -0.46 4.25
CA LYS A 1026 -15.73 0.69 3.35
C LYS A 1026 -15.35 0.28 1.93
N HIS A 1027 -15.00 -1.00 1.72
CA HIS A 1027 -14.60 -1.57 0.44
C HIS A 1027 -15.29 -2.92 0.20
N ASN A 1028 -15.53 -3.26 -1.06
CA ASN A 1028 -16.05 -4.56 -1.45
C ASN A 1028 -14.92 -5.59 -1.51
N PHE A 1029 -14.86 -6.45 -0.50
CA PHE A 1029 -13.90 -7.55 -0.42
C PHE A 1029 -14.37 -8.76 -1.24
N GLY A 1030 -13.40 -9.50 -1.83
CA GLY A 1030 -13.69 -10.62 -2.73
C GLY A 1030 -14.27 -11.86 -2.05
N PRO A 1031 -14.88 -12.80 -2.81
CA PRO A 1031 -15.41 -14.04 -2.26
C PRO A 1031 -14.30 -14.86 -1.60
N GLY A 1032 -14.43 -15.14 -0.30
CA GLY A 1032 -13.51 -15.99 0.45
C GLY A 1032 -12.93 -15.38 1.73
N THR A 1033 -13.01 -14.06 1.93
CA THR A 1033 -12.53 -13.42 3.18
C THR A 1033 -13.54 -13.59 4.32
N ASP A 1034 -13.13 -14.35 5.34
CA ASP A 1034 -13.85 -14.51 6.61
C ASP A 1034 -13.25 -13.57 7.67
N PHE A 1035 -14.08 -12.74 8.30
CA PHE A 1035 -13.70 -11.87 9.39
C PHE A 1035 -14.30 -12.35 10.73
N VAL A 1036 -13.70 -11.95 11.84
CA VAL A 1036 -14.29 -12.07 13.18
C VAL A 1036 -14.42 -10.69 13.80
N VAL A 1037 -15.63 -10.39 14.26
CA VAL A 1037 -15.93 -9.18 15.04
C VAL A 1037 -15.92 -9.55 16.52
N GLU A 1038 -15.23 -8.74 17.31
CA GLU A 1038 -15.08 -8.88 18.75
C GLU A 1038 -15.54 -7.58 19.41
N TYR A 1039 -16.44 -7.67 20.40
CA TYR A 1039 -16.86 -6.50 21.17
C TYR A 1039 -16.89 -6.80 22.66
N THR A 1040 -16.50 -5.79 23.44
CA THR A 1040 -16.37 -5.86 24.90
C THR A 1040 -17.11 -4.68 25.50
N ASP A 1041 -17.92 -4.89 26.54
CA ASP A 1041 -18.56 -3.79 27.28
C ASP A 1041 -17.59 -3.11 28.27
N SER A 1042 -18.00 -1.98 28.82
CA SER A 1042 -17.23 -1.23 29.82
C SER A 1042 -17.07 -1.94 31.18
N ASN A 1043 -17.65 -3.12 31.37
CA ASN A 1043 -17.43 -4.01 32.52
C ASN A 1043 -16.51 -5.20 32.16
N HIS A 1044 -15.88 -5.18 30.97
CA HIS A 1044 -15.03 -6.22 30.39
C HIS A 1044 -15.75 -7.53 30.00
N THR A 1045 -17.08 -7.57 29.90
CA THR A 1045 -17.78 -8.74 29.36
C THR A 1045 -17.62 -8.80 27.84
N LYS A 1046 -17.15 -9.94 27.32
CA LYS A 1046 -16.65 -10.09 25.96
C LYS A 1046 -17.52 -11.03 25.11
N LYS A 1047 -17.87 -10.61 23.89
CA LYS A 1047 -18.60 -11.39 22.88
C LYS A 1047 -17.88 -11.36 21.53
N THR A 1048 -18.06 -12.40 20.72
CA THR A 1048 -17.52 -12.52 19.35
C THR A 1048 -18.58 -13.00 18.38
N VAL A 1049 -18.49 -12.56 17.12
CA VAL A 1049 -19.40 -12.88 16.02
C VAL A 1049 -18.56 -13.15 14.76
N PRO A 1050 -18.69 -14.32 14.10
CA PRO A 1050 -18.06 -14.57 12.80
C PRO A 1050 -18.86 -13.89 11.68
N VAL A 1051 -18.16 -13.27 10.73
CA VAL A 1051 -18.77 -12.38 9.73
C VAL A 1051 -18.11 -12.59 8.37
N LYS A 1052 -18.90 -12.81 7.32
CA LYS A 1052 -18.38 -12.88 5.94
C LYS A 1052 -18.19 -11.47 5.36
N ALA A 1053 -17.09 -11.27 4.64
CA ALA A 1053 -16.77 -10.06 3.89
C ALA A 1053 -17.92 -9.45 3.06
N GLN A 1054 -18.79 -10.30 2.52
CA GLN A 1054 -19.86 -9.90 1.61
C GLN A 1054 -21.17 -9.53 2.32
N ALA A 1055 -21.28 -9.74 3.63
CA ALA A 1055 -22.46 -9.36 4.40
C ALA A 1055 -22.38 -7.86 4.75
N GLN A 1056 -23.38 -7.08 4.34
CA GLN A 1056 -23.57 -5.67 4.71
C GLN A 1056 -25.07 -5.31 4.83
N PRO A 1057 -25.47 -4.48 5.82
CA PRO A 1057 -24.76 -4.19 7.07
C PRO A 1057 -24.87 -5.39 8.04
N VAL A 1058 -23.91 -5.53 8.93
CA VAL A 1058 -23.82 -6.64 9.91
C VAL A 1058 -24.28 -6.15 11.27
N GLN A 1059 -25.38 -6.70 11.78
CA GLN A 1059 -25.91 -6.34 13.09
C GLN A 1059 -25.15 -7.03 14.24
N LEU A 1060 -24.72 -6.20 15.20
CA LEU A 1060 -24.46 -6.64 16.57
C LEU A 1060 -25.71 -6.38 17.42
N THR A 1061 -26.27 -7.43 18.01
CA THR A 1061 -27.45 -7.37 18.89
C THR A 1061 -27.06 -7.43 20.38
N ASP A 1062 -28.05 -7.28 21.27
CA ASP A 1062 -27.91 -7.33 22.74
C ASP A 1062 -27.02 -6.25 23.37
N LEU A 1063 -27.01 -5.03 22.81
CA LEU A 1063 -26.31 -3.89 23.41
C LEU A 1063 -27.22 -3.18 24.44
N TYR A 1064 -26.66 -2.81 25.60
CA TYR A 1064 -27.37 -2.10 26.67
C TYR A 1064 -27.29 -0.58 26.48
N PRO A 1065 -28.42 0.16 26.47
CA PRO A 1065 -28.44 1.63 26.41
C PRO A 1065 -27.67 2.29 27.56
N GLY A 1066 -26.92 3.35 27.27
CA GLY A 1066 -26.09 4.08 28.24
C GLY A 1066 -24.74 3.42 28.53
N MET A 1067 -24.47 2.21 28.03
CA MET A 1067 -23.18 1.54 28.18
C MET A 1067 -22.24 1.85 27.01
N THR A 1068 -20.94 1.87 27.32
CA THR A 1068 -19.87 2.07 26.34
C THR A 1068 -19.33 0.72 25.89
N TYR A 1069 -19.12 0.56 24.59
CA TYR A 1069 -18.64 -0.66 23.96
C TYR A 1069 -17.37 -0.40 23.17
N THR A 1070 -16.41 -1.31 23.32
CA THR A 1070 -15.09 -1.30 22.66
C THR A 1070 -15.04 -2.44 21.64
N LEU A 1071 -14.86 -2.09 20.37
CA LEU A 1071 -15.03 -3.00 19.23
C LEU A 1071 -13.70 -3.23 18.49
N ARG A 1072 -13.48 -4.46 18.03
CA ARG A 1072 -12.33 -4.91 17.22
C ARG A 1072 -12.78 -5.84 16.10
N VAL A 1073 -12.07 -5.84 14.98
CA VAL A 1073 -12.33 -6.72 13.84
C VAL A 1073 -11.01 -7.22 13.27
N TYR A 1074 -10.92 -8.50 12.90
CA TYR A 1074 -9.70 -9.10 12.34
C TYR A 1074 -10.02 -10.19 11.31
N SER A 1075 -9.10 -10.41 10.37
CA SER A 1075 -9.16 -11.52 9.41
C SER A 1075 -8.88 -12.87 10.10
N ARG A 1076 -9.48 -13.94 9.59
CA ARG A 1076 -9.26 -15.31 10.08
C ARG A 1076 -7.93 -15.92 9.62
N ASP A 1077 -7.32 -15.33 8.58
CA ASP A 1077 -6.24 -15.95 7.80
C ASP A 1077 -4.82 -15.54 8.25
N HIS A 1078 -4.74 -14.85 9.40
CA HIS A 1078 -3.53 -14.63 10.22
C HIS A 1078 -2.34 -13.81 9.67
N GLU A 1079 -2.39 -13.26 8.45
CA GLU A 1079 -1.58 -12.09 8.08
C GLU A 1079 -2.46 -10.86 7.75
N GLY A 1080 -2.16 -9.73 8.40
CA GLY A 1080 -2.90 -8.46 8.24
C GLY A 1080 -3.95 -8.19 9.33
N ILE A 1081 -3.57 -7.47 10.39
CA ILE A 1081 -4.47 -7.04 11.48
C ILE A 1081 -4.69 -5.53 11.41
N SER A 1082 -5.81 -5.09 10.83
CA SER A 1082 -6.26 -3.69 10.90
C SER A 1082 -7.12 -3.47 12.16
N SER A 1083 -6.52 -3.49 13.35
CA SER A 1083 -7.26 -3.38 14.62
C SER A 1083 -7.65 -1.94 14.96
N ALA A 1084 -8.62 -1.37 14.23
CA ALA A 1084 -9.29 -0.15 14.67
C ALA A 1084 -10.11 -0.44 15.95
N VAL A 1085 -9.96 0.42 16.96
CA VAL A 1085 -10.66 0.31 18.24
C VAL A 1085 -11.68 1.43 18.33
N ILE A 1086 -12.93 1.13 17.95
CA ILE A 1086 -14.03 2.10 18.07
C ILE A 1086 -14.68 1.93 19.44
N THR A 1087 -14.74 3.05 20.17
CA THR A 1087 -15.37 3.17 21.49
C THR A 1087 -16.63 4.01 21.34
N PHE A 1088 -17.82 3.39 21.42
CA PHE A 1088 -19.09 4.10 21.25
C PHE A 1088 -20.00 3.94 22.46
N MET A 1089 -20.76 4.98 22.77
CA MET A 1089 -21.73 5.01 23.86
C MET A 1089 -23.14 5.03 23.28
N THR A 1090 -23.97 4.06 23.65
CA THR A 1090 -25.37 4.02 23.23
C THR A 1090 -26.16 5.11 23.96
N SER A 1091 -26.96 5.92 23.25
CA SER A 1091 -27.52 7.15 23.82
C SER A 1091 -28.45 6.91 25.00
N ALA A 1092 -28.17 7.57 26.14
CA ALA A 1092 -29.07 7.61 27.27
C ALA A 1092 -30.26 8.53 26.97
N ALA A 1093 -31.49 8.02 27.12
CA ALA A 1093 -32.70 8.77 26.81
C ALA A 1093 -32.99 9.85 27.87
N TYR A 1094 -32.80 11.12 27.51
CA TYR A 1094 -33.32 12.26 28.29
C TYR A 1094 -34.61 12.76 27.65
N THR A 1095 -35.73 12.55 28.33
CA THR A 1095 -37.04 13.06 27.92
C THR A 1095 -37.28 14.45 28.50
N ASN A 1096 -37.90 15.34 27.73
CA ASN A 1096 -38.44 16.59 28.24
C ASN A 1096 -39.94 16.60 27.93
N ASN A 1097 -40.75 16.22 28.92
CA ASN A 1097 -42.18 15.97 28.74
C ASN A 1097 -42.99 17.26 28.79
N GLN A 1098 -43.89 17.45 27.83
CA GLN A 1098 -45.28 17.80 28.16
C GLN A 1098 -46.23 17.50 26.98
N ALA A 1099 -47.48 17.19 27.32
CA ALA A 1099 -48.60 16.99 26.40
C ALA A 1099 -48.54 15.81 25.39
N ASP A 1100 -48.32 14.58 25.87
CA ASP A 1100 -49.14 13.44 25.40
C ASP A 1100 -49.31 12.30 26.44
N ILE A 1101 -49.59 12.68 27.69
CA ILE A 1101 -49.80 11.73 28.80
C ILE A 1101 -51.27 11.24 28.78
N ALA A 1102 -51.62 10.37 27.82
CA ALA A 1102 -52.99 9.85 27.71
C ALA A 1102 -53.19 8.41 27.17
N THR A 1103 -52.19 7.76 26.53
CA THR A 1103 -52.47 6.55 25.72
C THR A 1103 -51.71 5.26 26.06
N GLN A 1104 -50.48 5.30 26.60
CA GLN A 1104 -49.63 4.09 26.68
C GLN A 1104 -49.76 3.24 27.97
N GLY A 1105 -50.55 3.67 28.97
CA GLY A 1105 -50.66 2.98 30.25
C GLY A 1105 -51.08 1.50 30.16
N TRP A 1106 -51.94 1.15 29.20
CA TRP A 1106 -52.40 -0.24 29.03
C TRP A 1106 -51.32 -1.20 28.54
N PHE A 1107 -50.34 -0.71 27.77
CA PHE A 1107 -49.32 -1.55 27.14
C PHE A 1107 -48.21 -1.92 28.13
N ILE A 1108 -47.85 -0.99 29.01
CA ILE A 1108 -46.95 -1.25 30.14
C ILE A 1108 -47.62 -2.23 31.12
N GLY A 1109 -48.91 -2.04 31.42
CA GLY A 1109 -49.67 -2.99 32.25
C GLY A 1109 -49.70 -4.41 31.67
N LEU A 1110 -49.94 -4.54 30.36
CA LEU A 1110 -49.93 -5.82 29.65
C LEU A 1110 -48.54 -6.48 29.67
N MET A 1111 -47.47 -5.72 29.39
CA MET A 1111 -46.10 -6.24 29.41
C MET A 1111 -45.66 -6.63 30.82
N CYS A 1112 -46.06 -5.89 31.86
CA CYS A 1112 -45.85 -6.28 33.25
C CYS A 1112 -46.63 -7.56 33.62
N ALA A 1113 -47.87 -7.72 33.16
CA ALA A 1113 -48.65 -8.94 33.39
C ALA A 1113 -48.03 -10.17 32.69
N ILE A 1114 -47.54 -10.02 31.46
CA ILE A 1114 -46.84 -11.07 30.71
C ILE A 1114 -45.50 -11.40 31.39
N ALA A 1115 -44.70 -10.39 31.75
CA ALA A 1115 -43.45 -10.59 32.46
C ALA A 1115 -43.65 -11.27 33.83
N LEU A 1116 -44.72 -10.92 34.56
CA LEU A 1116 -45.07 -11.53 35.84
C LEU A 1116 -45.60 -12.96 35.68
N LEU A 1117 -46.34 -13.27 34.60
CA LEU A 1117 -46.69 -14.65 34.22
C LEU A 1117 -45.45 -15.49 33.86
N VAL A 1118 -44.52 -14.94 33.09
CA VAL A 1118 -43.25 -15.61 32.75
C VAL A 1118 -42.38 -15.79 34.00
N LEU A 1119 -42.33 -14.80 34.89
CA LEU A 1119 -41.64 -14.91 36.17
C LEU A 1119 -42.29 -15.97 37.07
N ILE A 1120 -43.63 -16.04 37.14
CA ILE A 1120 -44.35 -17.11 37.84
C ILE A 1120 -44.03 -18.47 37.23
N LEU A 1121 -44.02 -18.62 35.91
CA LEU A 1121 -43.67 -19.88 35.23
C LEU A 1121 -42.22 -20.29 35.50
N LEU A 1122 -41.27 -19.35 35.44
CA LEU A 1122 -39.87 -19.60 35.77
C LEU A 1122 -39.67 -19.92 37.26
N ILE A 1123 -40.37 -19.25 38.17
CA ILE A 1123 -40.38 -19.55 39.60
C ILE A 1123 -41.02 -20.93 39.87
N VAL A 1124 -42.10 -21.29 39.19
CA VAL A 1124 -42.70 -22.65 39.27
C VAL A 1124 -41.72 -23.71 38.77
N CYS A 1125 -40.99 -23.44 37.69
CA CYS A 1125 -39.92 -24.33 37.20
C CYS A 1125 -38.72 -24.41 38.17
N PHE A 1126 -38.31 -23.31 38.78
CA PHE A 1126 -37.22 -23.29 39.77
C PHE A 1126 -37.63 -23.96 41.09
N ILE A 1127 -38.86 -23.78 41.56
CA ILE A 1127 -39.43 -24.50 42.72
C ILE A 1127 -39.54 -26.00 42.42
N LYS A 1128 -39.96 -26.40 41.20
CA LYS A 1128 -39.89 -27.80 40.74
C LYS A 1128 -38.47 -28.38 40.69
N ARG A 1129 -37.44 -27.55 40.51
CA ARG A 1129 -36.02 -27.99 40.40
C ARG A 1129 -35.25 -27.90 41.72
N SER A 1130 -35.76 -27.20 42.74
CA SER A 1130 -35.06 -26.94 44.02
C SER A 1130 -35.66 -27.65 45.25
N ARG A 1131 -36.81 -28.32 45.12
CA ARG A 1131 -37.37 -29.18 46.19
C ARG A 1131 -37.37 -30.65 45.78
N GLY A 1132 -36.37 -31.40 46.27
CA GLY A 1132 -36.21 -32.82 45.99
C GLY A 1132 -36.89 -33.75 47.00
N GLY A 1133 -37.42 -34.86 46.49
CA GLY A 1133 -37.85 -36.09 47.18
C GLY A 1133 -38.09 -37.14 46.08
N LYS A 1134 -37.51 -38.35 46.06
CA LYS A 1134 -37.54 -39.44 47.07
C LYS A 1134 -39.00 -39.78 47.41
N TYR A 1135 -39.53 -40.99 47.21
CA TYR A 1135 -39.05 -42.37 47.46
C TYR A 1135 -40.01 -43.39 46.75
N PRO A 1136 -39.92 -44.75 46.91
CA PRO A 1136 -38.81 -45.70 47.18
C PRO A 1136 -38.84 -46.97 46.25
N VAL A 1137 -38.16 -48.06 46.66
CA VAL A 1137 -38.33 -49.51 46.30
C VAL A 1137 -37.50 -50.03 45.10
N ARG A 1138 -36.61 -51.04 45.21
CA ARG A 1138 -36.12 -51.82 46.39
C ARG A 1138 -34.72 -52.46 46.14
N GLU A 1139 -34.02 -52.73 47.26
CA GLU A 1139 -33.15 -53.90 47.62
C GLU A 1139 -32.67 -54.89 46.53
N LYS A 1140 -31.43 -55.44 46.52
CA LYS A 1140 -30.39 -55.66 47.57
C LYS A 1140 -28.97 -55.68 46.91
N LYS A 1141 -27.90 -55.08 47.51
CA LYS A 1141 -26.90 -55.60 48.48
C LYS A 1141 -25.97 -56.72 47.93
N ASP A 1142 -24.66 -56.80 48.21
CA ASP A 1142 -23.65 -56.03 49.00
C ASP A 1142 -22.21 -56.49 48.55
N VAL A 1143 -21.18 -55.64 48.28
CA VAL A 1143 -20.09 -55.12 49.18
C VAL A 1143 -18.96 -56.17 49.53
N PRO A 1144 -17.62 -55.88 49.52
CA PRO A 1144 -16.73 -55.14 48.56
C PRO A 1144 -15.28 -55.77 48.43
N LEU A 1145 -14.23 -54.95 48.12
CA LEU A 1145 -12.75 -55.11 48.31
C LEU A 1145 -11.85 -55.56 47.12
N GLY A 1146 -10.59 -55.05 47.12
CA GLY A 1146 -9.40 -55.72 46.57
C GLY A 1146 -8.65 -55.03 45.41
N PRO A 1147 -7.32 -54.86 45.46
CA PRO A 1147 -6.47 -54.42 44.33
C PRO A 1147 -5.39 -55.45 43.91
N GLU A 1148 -4.60 -55.06 42.88
CA GLU A 1148 -3.30 -55.64 42.44
C GLU A 1148 -3.28 -56.95 41.60
N ASP A 1149 -2.12 -57.16 40.96
CA ASP A 1149 -1.65 -58.24 40.07
C ASP A 1149 -1.40 -59.60 40.79
N PRO A 1150 -0.99 -60.72 40.12
CA PRO A 1150 -1.13 -61.14 38.71
C PRO A 1150 -1.47 -62.65 38.50
N LYS A 1151 -1.65 -63.07 37.22
CA LYS A 1151 -1.36 -64.42 36.63
C LYS A 1151 -2.24 -65.65 36.96
N GLU A 1152 -1.99 -66.70 36.15
CA GLU A 1152 -2.54 -68.09 36.09
C GLU A 1152 -4.02 -68.16 35.68
N GLU A 1153 -4.42 -68.80 34.57
CA GLU A 1153 -4.25 -70.19 34.08
C GLU A 1153 -5.05 -71.25 34.85
N ASP A 1154 -6.22 -71.62 34.31
CA ASP A 1154 -6.60 -73.02 34.10
C ASP A 1154 -7.61 -73.13 32.92
N GLY A 1155 -7.78 -74.32 32.33
CA GLY A 1155 -8.45 -74.53 31.02
C GLY A 1155 -9.59 -75.57 31.02
N SER A 1156 -9.55 -76.50 30.05
CA SER A 1156 -10.44 -77.68 29.84
C SER A 1156 -11.82 -77.49 29.17
N PHE A 1157 -12.28 -78.36 28.25
CA PHE A 1157 -11.61 -79.41 27.43
C PHE A 1157 -12.50 -79.87 26.22
N ASP A 1158 -12.15 -81.02 25.61
CA ASP A 1158 -12.90 -81.90 24.68
C ASP A 1158 -12.96 -81.52 23.18
N TYR A 1159 -12.49 -82.31 22.21
CA TYR A 1159 -11.69 -83.57 22.18
C TYR A 1159 -10.58 -83.41 21.07
N SER A 1160 -9.33 -83.88 21.14
CA SER A 1160 -8.75 -85.22 21.46
C SER A 1160 -8.99 -86.28 20.36
N ASP A 1161 -8.06 -87.11 19.86
CA ASP A 1161 -6.57 -87.24 19.82
C ASP A 1161 -6.23 -88.19 18.62
N GLU A 1162 -5.05 -88.69 18.21
CA GLU A 1162 -3.60 -88.78 18.57
C GLU A 1162 -2.86 -89.14 17.21
N ASP A 1163 -1.54 -89.30 16.95
CA ASP A 1163 -0.22 -89.14 17.60
C ASP A 1163 0.88 -89.06 16.46
N ASN A 1164 2.15 -88.95 16.84
CA ASN A 1164 3.39 -89.43 16.20
C ASN A 1164 4.23 -88.55 15.24
N LYS A 1165 5.54 -88.77 15.37
CA LYS A 1165 6.72 -88.11 14.75
C LYS A 1165 7.51 -89.15 13.90
N PRO A 1166 8.67 -88.82 13.28
CA PRO A 1166 9.07 -87.62 12.51
C PRO A 1166 9.78 -87.99 11.16
N LEU A 1167 10.11 -87.01 10.29
CA LEU A 1167 11.43 -86.82 9.62
C LEU A 1167 11.41 -85.83 8.42
N GLN A 1168 12.59 -85.57 7.84
CA GLN A 1168 12.94 -84.56 6.81
C GLN A 1168 12.52 -84.97 5.37
N GLY A 1169 12.35 -83.99 4.44
CA GLY A 1169 12.07 -84.32 3.03
C GLY A 1169 11.95 -83.18 1.98
N SER A 1170 13.06 -82.51 1.66
CA SER A 1170 13.60 -82.28 0.30
C SER A 1170 12.70 -82.12 -0.97
N GLN A 1171 12.98 -81.06 -1.79
CA GLN A 1171 12.89 -81.01 -3.29
C GLN A 1171 11.48 -81.05 -3.99
N THR A 1172 11.22 -80.67 -5.27
CA THR A 1172 11.91 -79.94 -6.38
C THR A 1172 10.98 -79.59 -7.58
N SER A 1173 11.44 -78.71 -8.49
CA SER A 1173 11.39 -78.82 -9.98
C SER A 1173 10.28 -78.17 -10.84
N LEU A 1174 10.76 -77.38 -11.84
CA LEU A 1174 10.41 -77.15 -13.27
C LEU A 1174 9.11 -77.74 -13.87
N ASP A 1175 8.44 -77.07 -14.83
CA ASP A 1175 8.85 -76.90 -16.27
C ASP A 1175 8.16 -75.67 -16.94
N GLY A 1176 8.50 -75.20 -18.17
CA GLY A 1176 9.53 -75.64 -19.11
C GLY A 1176 9.67 -74.84 -20.44
N THR A 1177 10.91 -74.46 -20.76
CA THR A 1177 11.67 -74.58 -22.05
C THR A 1177 11.17 -74.04 -23.42
N ILE A 1178 12.17 -73.64 -24.26
CA ILE A 1178 12.25 -73.52 -25.76
C ILE A 1178 12.40 -72.07 -26.30
N LYS A 1179 13.28 -71.72 -27.27
CA LYS A 1179 14.71 -72.03 -27.62
C LYS A 1179 15.11 -71.24 -28.91
N GLN A 1180 16.41 -71.23 -29.26
CA GLN A 1180 17.05 -70.91 -30.58
C GLN A 1180 17.42 -69.44 -30.93
N GLN A 1181 18.54 -69.13 -31.65
CA GLN A 1181 19.82 -69.86 -31.91
C GLN A 1181 20.90 -68.97 -32.62
N GLU A 1182 22.18 -69.03 -32.16
CA GLU A 1182 23.49 -68.80 -32.88
C GLU A 1182 23.77 -67.48 -33.67
N SER A 1183 25.02 -67.09 -34.04
CA SER A 1183 26.39 -67.71 -33.98
C SER A 1183 27.53 -66.66 -33.85
N ASP A 1184 28.61 -67.00 -33.12
CA ASP A 1184 30.09 -66.93 -33.37
C ASP A 1184 30.75 -65.78 -34.22
N ASP A 1185 32.06 -65.45 -34.16
CA ASP A 1185 33.25 -66.18 -33.67
C ASP A 1185 34.51 -65.29 -33.38
N SER A 1186 35.33 -65.62 -32.36
CA SER A 1186 36.80 -65.35 -32.18
C SER A 1186 37.38 -63.88 -32.19
N LEU A 1187 38.53 -63.47 -31.59
CA LEU A 1187 39.55 -64.04 -30.68
C LEU A 1187 40.47 -62.95 -30.01
N VAL A 1188 41.16 -63.29 -28.90
CA VAL A 1188 42.39 -62.67 -28.26
C VAL A 1188 42.28 -61.43 -27.32
N ASP A 1189 42.52 -61.69 -26.01
CA ASP A 1189 43.39 -61.02 -24.98
C ASP A 1189 43.92 -59.57 -25.12
N TYR A 1190 44.24 -58.78 -24.07
CA TYR A 1190 44.47 -58.99 -22.61
C TYR A 1190 44.09 -57.70 -21.82
N GLY A 1191 43.75 -57.78 -20.52
CA GLY A 1191 43.91 -56.63 -19.60
C GLY A 1191 42.86 -56.43 -18.48
N GLU A 1192 43.34 -56.33 -17.24
CA GLU A 1192 42.64 -56.08 -15.96
C GLU A 1192 41.74 -54.80 -15.95
N GLY A 1193 40.65 -54.68 -15.18
CA GLY A 1193 39.99 -55.66 -14.29
C GLY A 1193 39.18 -54.99 -13.16
N GLY A 1194 37.87 -55.28 -13.05
CA GLY A 1194 37.04 -55.01 -11.85
C GLY A 1194 36.10 -53.79 -11.89
N GLU A 1195 34.93 -53.94 -12.52
CA GLU A 1195 33.75 -53.08 -12.22
C GLU A 1195 33.00 -53.54 -10.96
N GLY A 1196 32.16 -52.66 -10.41
CA GLY A 1196 31.28 -52.93 -9.26
C GLY A 1196 30.20 -51.87 -9.07
N GLN A 1197 29.24 -51.79 -9.99
CA GLN A 1197 28.11 -50.85 -9.95
C GLN A 1197 26.95 -51.34 -9.04
N PHE A 1198 25.93 -50.47 -8.87
CA PHE A 1198 24.52 -50.65 -8.44
C PHE A 1198 24.10 -49.61 -7.36
N ASN A 1199 22.88 -49.05 -7.32
CA ASN A 1199 21.62 -49.32 -8.03
C ASN A 1199 20.89 -48.02 -8.49
N GLU A 1200 19.86 -48.15 -9.33
CA GLU A 1200 19.27 -47.06 -10.13
C GLU A 1200 18.38 -46.02 -9.40
N ASP A 1201 18.03 -46.18 -8.12
CA ASP A 1201 17.36 -45.12 -7.34
C ASP A 1201 18.32 -44.24 -6.52
N GLY A 1202 19.62 -44.57 -6.52
CA GLY A 1202 20.67 -43.84 -5.81
C GLY A 1202 20.64 -43.96 -4.28
N SER A 1203 19.78 -44.82 -3.71
CA SER A 1203 19.74 -45.09 -2.27
C SER A 1203 20.60 -46.32 -1.92
N PHE A 1204 21.45 -46.19 -0.90
CA PHE A 1204 22.35 -47.26 -0.47
C PHE A 1204 21.93 -47.76 0.92
N ILE A 1205 21.61 -49.05 1.04
CA ILE A 1205 21.29 -49.70 2.31
C ILE A 1205 22.25 -50.86 2.54
N GLY A 1206 23.04 -50.77 3.61
CA GLY A 1206 23.91 -51.83 4.10
C GLY A 1206 23.89 -51.87 5.64
N GLN A 1207 23.19 -52.87 6.19
CA GLN A 1207 23.15 -53.19 7.63
C GLN A 1207 24.35 -54.13 7.97
N TYR A 1208 24.75 -54.48 9.21
CA TYR A 1208 23.98 -54.83 10.41
C TYR A 1208 24.83 -54.84 11.73
N THR A 1209 24.13 -54.80 12.88
CA THR A 1209 24.46 -55.35 14.23
C THR A 1209 25.83 -55.09 14.89
N VAL A 1210 25.92 -54.29 15.97
CA VAL A 1210 25.62 -54.63 17.38
C VAL A 1210 26.52 -55.71 18.04
N LYS A 1211 27.36 -55.28 19.00
CA LYS A 1211 27.27 -55.74 20.41
C LYS A 1211 27.97 -54.77 21.40
N LYS A 1212 27.60 -54.88 22.68
CA LYS A 1212 28.16 -54.16 23.84
C LYS A 1212 29.46 -54.79 24.34
N ASP A 1213 30.26 -54.02 25.08
CA ASP A 1213 30.78 -54.28 26.44
C ASP A 1213 31.97 -53.33 26.76
N LYS A 1214 32.29 -52.88 27.99
CA LYS A 1214 31.60 -52.87 29.31
C LYS A 1214 32.42 -51.98 30.28
N GLU A 1215 31.78 -51.32 31.26
CA GLU A 1215 32.43 -50.64 32.41
C GLU A 1215 33.45 -49.50 32.08
N GLU A 1216 33.88 -48.61 33.00
CA GLU A 1216 33.66 -48.48 34.46
C GLU A 1216 33.61 -46.99 34.91
N THR A 1217 33.50 -46.81 36.23
CA THR A 1217 33.67 -45.63 37.13
C THR A 1217 34.74 -44.57 36.72
N GLU A 1218 34.76 -43.32 37.22
CA GLU A 1218 34.05 -42.70 38.37
C GLU A 1218 34.07 -41.15 38.31
N GLY A 1219 33.14 -40.51 39.03
CA GLY A 1219 33.40 -39.32 39.86
C GLY A 1219 33.66 -37.94 39.20
N ASN A 1220 33.24 -36.82 39.81
CA ASN A 1220 32.26 -36.68 40.89
C ASN A 1220 31.72 -35.23 40.94
N GLU A 1221 30.54 -35.03 41.53
CA GLU A 1221 30.01 -33.80 42.22
C GLU A 1221 30.18 -32.39 41.57
N SER A 1222 29.27 -31.42 41.75
CA SER A 1222 27.90 -31.35 42.28
C SER A 1222 27.30 -30.00 41.79
N SER A 1223 26.01 -29.89 41.45
CA SER A 1223 24.89 -29.41 42.31
C SER A 1223 25.11 -28.00 42.94
N GLU A 1224 24.13 -27.10 43.06
CA GLU A 1224 22.68 -27.19 42.77
C GLU A 1224 22.02 -25.79 42.64
N ALA A 1225 20.69 -25.70 42.85
CA ALA A 1225 19.87 -24.48 43.00
C ALA A 1225 19.68 -23.61 41.73
N THR A 1226 18.84 -23.99 40.77
CA THR A 1226 17.35 -23.90 40.71
C THR A 1226 16.74 -22.56 40.29
N SER A 1227 16.01 -22.63 39.16
CA SER A 1227 14.94 -21.75 38.68
C SER A 1227 13.91 -21.37 39.78
N PRO A 1228 13.12 -20.28 39.62
CA PRO A 1228 11.86 -20.42 38.89
C PRO A 1228 11.32 -19.20 38.08
N VAL A 1229 10.71 -19.52 36.92
CA VAL A 1229 9.40 -19.02 36.42
C VAL A 1229 9.25 -17.58 35.85
N ASN A 1230 9.16 -17.54 34.51
CA ASN A 1230 8.17 -16.88 33.63
C ASN A 1230 7.79 -15.39 33.72
N ALA A 1231 7.89 -14.78 32.52
CA ALA A 1231 6.91 -13.91 31.85
C ALA A 1231 6.63 -12.47 32.35
N ILE A 1232 6.74 -11.51 31.42
CA ILE A 1232 5.57 -10.95 30.70
C ILE A 1232 6.03 -10.29 29.37
N TYR A 1233 5.06 -9.98 28.51
CA TYR A 1233 5.17 -9.57 27.09
C TYR A 1233 5.84 -8.20 26.79
N SER A 1234 6.01 -7.96 25.48
CA SER A 1234 6.16 -6.67 24.76
C SER A 1234 7.59 -6.14 24.58
N LEU A 1235 7.97 -5.55 23.42
CA LEU A 1235 7.22 -5.30 22.18
C LEU A 1235 8.17 -5.17 20.97
N ALA A 1236 7.90 -5.90 19.89
CA ALA A 1236 8.30 -5.64 18.49
C ALA A 1236 7.53 -6.61 17.58
#